data_AF-A0A811RA36-F1
#
_entry.id   AF-A0A811RA36-F1
#
_cell.length_a   1.000
_cell.length_b   1.000
_cell.length_c   1.000
_cell.angle_alpha   90.00
_cell.angle_beta   90.00
_cell.angle_gamma   90.00
#
_symmetry.space_group_name_H-M   'P 1'
#
loop_
_entity.id
_entity.type
_entity.pdbx_description
1 polymer ?
#
loop_
_entity_poly.entity_id
_entity_poly.type
_entity_poly.pdbx_seq_one_letter_code
_entity_poly.pdbx_strand_id
1 'polypeptide(L)'
;MRETMVPVLLMLCIFFPAMVMPDGASSRPSVSLPGCPDKCGDISIPYPFGIGEQCAATSLNSYFIVTCNDTFNPPRPTVGDHSAVVEVTDILLERGEMRVLGPINHICFTSNTTSTQLGGGYDVHRTPFLPSPSRNHFMVIGCNTLGLIGGNKDAKSQYLAGCYSYCEGINSTSDGAPCAGMGCCEATIPANLNSFEVAFGMNQSKVWSFNPCFYAMIAETGWYSFRQQDLIGHLGFIDARAKRGAPVIADWAIRNSSCPEEGKEPPSGYACISANSYCMNANNGPGHLCQCSKGYEGNPYILNGCQDIDECKLRKQDVRYKKLYPCENGRCRNTQGGYICKCRIGTRSDGTNSGCRPVLSKAEQVVIGLSASAVLVISLTCLLVMKLQQSKHRKEKDEYFKQNGGLRLYDEMRSRQVDTVLILSENEIKKATDNFSEDNVLGCGGHGMVYRGTLDDNKEVAIKKSKLKDDDSREEFVNEIIILSQINHRNIVRPLGCCLEVDVPMLVYKYISNGTLFEFLHVNESRSPIPLDLRLKIATQSAEALAYIHSSTSRTILHGDVKSLNILLDEEYNAKVSDFGASALKSMDKNDFIMLIQGTLGYIDPESFVSHRLSDKSDVYNFGVVLLELMTRKKVVYIDTSNEKRALSHTFIQMFHQNELWDILDSEIAHDEIMIVLQKLACQVRLRRRGKAGRKGEQKRRRCVRARRMYGKVAGRGNWVRGWMFMERLRQVPPPPACRSLLPADDSSRPSSRRCPPAGRPVQSRADGTAHERTVFRRLHTAHHE
;
A
#
# COMPACT_ATOMS: atom_id res chain seq x y z
N MET A 1 14.96 3.29 -14.60
CA MET A 1 14.95 3.27 -16.10
C MET A 1 13.91 4.21 -16.73
N ARG A 2 12.82 4.61 -16.04
CA ARG A 2 11.76 5.48 -16.62
C ARG A 2 12.04 6.99 -16.55
N GLU A 3 12.84 7.45 -15.59
CA GLU A 3 12.94 8.90 -15.32
C GLU A 3 14.03 9.64 -16.09
N THR A 4 14.91 8.93 -16.79
CA THR A 4 16.00 9.56 -17.52
C THR A 4 15.86 9.45 -19.05
N MET A 5 14.87 8.72 -19.57
CA MET A 5 14.51 8.85 -21.00
C MET A 5 13.80 10.18 -21.32
N VAL A 6 13.28 10.86 -20.30
CA VAL A 6 12.49 12.09 -20.45
C VAL A 6 13.33 13.30 -20.92
N PRO A 7 14.54 13.59 -20.39
CA PRO A 7 15.33 14.73 -20.85
C PRO A 7 15.91 14.56 -22.26
N VAL A 8 16.17 13.31 -22.68
CA VAL A 8 16.68 13.00 -24.03
C VAL A 8 15.57 13.12 -25.07
N LEU A 9 14.34 12.72 -24.74
CA LEU A 9 13.17 13.05 -25.56
C LEU A 9 12.89 14.57 -25.57
N LEU A 10 13.06 15.27 -24.44
CA LEU A 10 12.83 16.72 -24.36
C LEU A 10 13.82 17.53 -25.21
N MET A 11 15.08 17.12 -25.34
CA MET A 11 16.04 17.80 -26.23
C MET A 11 15.73 17.57 -27.72
N LEU A 12 15.04 16.49 -28.08
CA LEU A 12 14.46 16.30 -29.42
C LEU A 12 13.19 17.15 -29.63
N CYS A 13 12.49 17.54 -28.56
CA CYS A 13 11.33 18.43 -28.61
C CYS A 13 11.69 19.93 -28.75
N ILE A 14 12.91 20.35 -28.39
CA ILE A 14 13.31 21.78 -28.42
C ILE A 14 13.55 22.31 -29.85
N PHE A 15 13.61 21.44 -30.88
CA PHE A 15 13.65 21.87 -32.29
C PHE A 15 12.30 21.89 -33.01
N PHE A 16 11.19 21.61 -32.31
CA PHE A 16 9.85 21.85 -32.86
C PHE A 16 9.18 22.99 -32.10
N PRO A 17 8.78 24.09 -32.76
CA PRO A 17 7.97 25.09 -32.10
C PRO A 17 6.65 24.42 -31.71
N ALA A 18 6.41 24.34 -30.40
CA ALA A 18 5.12 23.96 -29.84
C ALA A 18 4.11 25.04 -30.24
N MET A 19 3.32 24.75 -31.27
CA MET A 19 2.03 25.42 -31.44
C MET A 19 1.17 25.03 -30.26
N VAL A 20 1.01 25.96 -29.32
CA VAL A 20 -0.14 25.98 -28.42
C VAL A 20 -1.37 26.03 -29.32
N MET A 21 -2.05 24.89 -29.45
CA MET A 21 -3.41 24.90 -29.98
C MET A 21 -4.28 25.45 -28.85
N PRO A 22 -5.09 26.50 -29.09
CA PRO A 22 -6.22 26.73 -28.21
C PRO A 22 -7.10 25.48 -28.28
N ASP A 23 -7.56 24.99 -27.14
CA ASP A 23 -8.69 24.07 -27.05
C ASP A 23 -9.93 24.80 -27.59
N GLY A 24 -10.02 24.82 -28.92
CA GLY A 24 -11.26 25.05 -29.63
C GLY A 24 -12.04 23.76 -29.52
N ALA A 25 -12.92 23.70 -28.51
CA ALA A 25 -14.08 22.83 -28.52
C ALA A 25 -14.84 23.08 -29.83
N SER A 26 -14.52 22.31 -30.86
CA SER A 26 -15.33 22.20 -32.04
C SER A 26 -16.50 21.33 -31.64
N SER A 27 -17.61 21.95 -31.26
CA SER A 27 -18.90 21.28 -31.18
C SER A 27 -19.22 20.75 -32.57
N ARG A 28 -18.87 19.47 -32.80
CA ARG A 28 -19.32 18.75 -33.99
C ARG A 28 -20.85 18.70 -33.92
N PRO A 29 -21.56 18.88 -35.03
CA PRO A 29 -23.02 18.77 -35.03
C PRO A 29 -23.39 17.36 -34.56
N SER A 30 -24.02 17.27 -33.39
CA SER A 30 -24.63 16.05 -32.89
C SER A 30 -25.75 15.66 -33.83
N VAL A 31 -25.62 14.51 -34.49
CA VAL A 31 -26.63 14.04 -35.44
C VAL A 31 -27.74 13.33 -34.65
N SER A 32 -28.87 14.02 -34.47
CA SER A 32 -30.12 13.42 -34.01
C SER A 32 -30.77 12.60 -35.13
N LEU A 33 -31.80 11.82 -34.78
CA LEU A 33 -32.62 11.16 -35.78
C LEU A 33 -33.29 12.22 -36.69
N PRO A 34 -33.32 12.04 -38.03
CA PRO A 34 -33.92 13.02 -38.93
C PRO A 34 -35.37 13.38 -38.53
N GLY A 35 -35.65 14.67 -38.36
CA GLY A 35 -36.95 15.17 -37.91
C GLY A 35 -37.09 15.31 -36.39
N CYS A 36 -36.07 14.95 -35.61
CA CYS A 36 -36.04 15.09 -34.16
C CYS A 36 -35.15 16.23 -33.68
N PRO A 37 -35.48 16.87 -32.54
CA PRO A 37 -34.62 17.87 -31.92
C PRO A 37 -33.23 17.30 -31.61
N ASP A 38 -32.19 18.10 -31.86
CA ASP A 38 -30.79 17.73 -31.65
C ASP A 38 -30.19 18.31 -30.36
N LYS A 39 -30.93 19.18 -29.65
CA LYS A 39 -30.48 19.84 -28.43
C LYS A 39 -31.60 20.00 -27.40
N CYS A 40 -31.22 19.95 -26.13
CA CYS A 40 -32.03 20.39 -25.00
C CYS A 40 -31.22 21.43 -24.21
N GLY A 41 -31.64 22.69 -24.26
CA GLY A 41 -30.81 23.80 -23.81
C GLY A 41 -29.52 23.89 -24.63
N ASP A 42 -28.37 23.90 -23.96
CA ASP A 42 -27.04 23.93 -24.60
C ASP A 42 -26.47 22.52 -24.86
N ILE A 43 -27.17 21.47 -24.44
CA ILE A 43 -26.67 20.09 -24.49
C ILE A 43 -27.14 19.41 -25.76
N SER A 44 -26.18 18.87 -26.50
CA SER A 44 -26.39 18.06 -27.70
C SER A 44 -26.91 16.67 -27.36
N ILE A 45 -27.99 16.23 -28.02
CA ILE A 45 -28.64 14.93 -27.84
C ILE A 45 -28.49 14.10 -29.13
N PRO A 46 -27.39 13.34 -29.28
CA PRO A 46 -27.17 12.49 -30.45
C PRO A 46 -27.95 11.17 -30.33
N TYR A 47 -28.42 10.64 -31.46
CA TYR A 47 -28.98 9.28 -31.51
C TYR A 47 -27.89 8.25 -31.10
N PRO A 48 -28.17 7.20 -30.29
CA PRO A 48 -29.46 6.59 -29.99
C PRO A 48 -30.31 7.32 -28.93
N PHE A 49 -29.77 8.35 -28.29
CA PHE A 49 -30.53 9.18 -27.37
C PHE A 49 -31.47 10.12 -28.14
N GLY A 50 -32.64 10.41 -27.58
CA GLY A 50 -33.59 11.29 -28.23
C GLY A 50 -34.58 11.93 -27.28
N ILE A 51 -35.05 13.12 -27.65
CA ILE A 51 -36.07 13.85 -26.87
C ILE A 51 -37.45 13.25 -27.19
N GLY A 52 -37.96 12.45 -26.27
CA GLY A 52 -39.23 11.71 -26.44
C GLY A 52 -39.09 10.35 -27.13
N GLU A 53 -40.12 9.52 -26.99
CA GLU A 53 -40.12 8.10 -27.39
C GLU A 53 -39.88 7.87 -28.89
N GLN A 54 -40.37 8.77 -29.75
CA GLN A 54 -40.25 8.66 -31.20
C GLN A 54 -38.86 9.02 -31.74
N CYS A 55 -38.03 9.65 -30.91
CA CYS A 55 -36.72 10.17 -31.29
C CYS A 55 -35.57 9.36 -30.71
N ALA A 56 -35.83 8.45 -29.77
CA ALA A 56 -34.85 7.61 -29.11
C ALA A 56 -34.91 6.16 -29.63
N ALA A 57 -33.82 5.41 -29.48
CA ALA A 57 -33.75 3.99 -29.84
C ALA A 57 -34.43 3.09 -28.80
N THR A 58 -35.74 3.29 -28.59
CA THR A 58 -36.54 2.59 -27.57
C THR A 58 -36.62 1.07 -27.77
N SER A 59 -36.46 0.60 -29.01
CA SER A 59 -36.36 -0.83 -29.34
C SER A 59 -35.10 -1.51 -28.79
N LEU A 60 -34.04 -0.73 -28.52
CA LEU A 60 -32.83 -1.22 -27.88
C LEU A 60 -32.96 -1.14 -26.36
N ASN A 61 -33.30 0.03 -25.83
CA ASN A 61 -33.52 0.24 -24.42
C ASN A 61 -34.34 1.52 -24.17
N SER A 62 -35.30 1.50 -23.24
CA SER A 62 -36.14 2.66 -22.91
C SER A 62 -35.37 3.82 -22.27
N TYR A 63 -34.24 3.55 -21.61
CA TYR A 63 -33.40 4.57 -20.97
C TYR A 63 -32.57 5.41 -21.97
N PHE A 64 -32.74 5.22 -23.28
CA PHE A 64 -32.25 6.17 -24.29
C PHE A 64 -33.17 7.40 -24.44
N ILE A 65 -34.37 7.38 -23.85
CA ILE A 65 -35.28 8.53 -23.85
C ILE A 65 -34.71 9.61 -22.93
N VAL A 66 -34.54 10.81 -23.48
CA VAL A 66 -34.20 12.02 -22.74
C VAL A 66 -35.45 12.87 -22.59
N THR A 67 -35.72 13.32 -21.37
CA THR A 67 -36.78 14.29 -21.09
C THR A 67 -36.17 15.67 -20.92
N CYS A 68 -36.59 16.63 -21.75
CA CYS A 68 -36.16 18.01 -21.63
C CYS A 68 -37.09 18.74 -20.65
N ASN A 69 -36.56 19.15 -19.50
CA ASN A 69 -37.33 19.84 -18.50
C ASN A 69 -37.34 21.35 -18.76
N ASP A 70 -38.45 21.81 -19.35
CA ASP A 70 -38.69 23.21 -19.72
C ASP A 70 -39.04 24.13 -18.53
N THR A 71 -39.17 23.59 -17.31
CA THR A 71 -39.39 24.44 -16.12
C THR A 71 -38.16 25.27 -15.76
N PHE A 72 -37.00 24.94 -16.35
CA PHE A 72 -35.74 25.65 -16.15
C PHE A 72 -35.37 26.45 -17.40
N ASN A 73 -34.65 27.55 -17.22
CA ASN A 73 -34.10 28.33 -18.33
C ASN A 73 -32.56 28.43 -18.18
N PRO A 74 -31.76 27.83 -19.10
CA PRO A 74 -32.19 27.00 -20.23
C PRO A 74 -32.81 25.66 -19.79
N PRO A 75 -33.60 25.01 -20.66
CA PRO A 75 -34.16 23.67 -20.41
C PRO A 75 -33.09 22.66 -20.07
N ARG A 76 -33.40 21.73 -19.14
CA ARG A 76 -32.42 20.77 -18.61
C ARG A 76 -32.74 19.35 -19.06
N PRO A 77 -31.82 18.64 -19.72
CA PRO A 77 -32.05 17.26 -20.12
C PRO A 77 -31.93 16.34 -18.90
N THR A 78 -32.83 15.37 -18.83
CA THR A 78 -32.87 14.36 -17.77
C THR A 78 -33.06 12.97 -18.38
N VAL A 79 -32.53 11.96 -17.71
CA VAL A 79 -32.68 10.54 -18.09
C VAL A 79 -33.03 9.73 -16.85
N GLY A 80 -33.84 8.67 -17.04
CA GLY A 80 -34.30 7.82 -15.95
C GLY A 80 -35.80 7.56 -16.00
N ASP A 81 -36.29 6.91 -14.96
CA ASP A 81 -37.72 6.64 -14.77
C ASP A 81 -38.28 7.44 -13.58
N HIS A 82 -39.55 7.26 -13.23
CA HIS A 82 -40.19 7.97 -12.12
C HIS A 82 -39.53 7.74 -10.74
N SER A 83 -38.72 6.69 -10.59
CA SER A 83 -38.05 6.34 -9.33
C SER A 83 -36.62 6.88 -9.23
N ALA A 84 -35.93 7.11 -10.35
CA ALA A 84 -34.58 7.64 -10.38
C ALA A 84 -34.34 8.47 -11.66
N VAL A 85 -34.56 9.79 -11.57
CA VAL A 85 -34.25 10.75 -12.64
C VAL A 85 -32.94 11.46 -12.32
N VAL A 86 -32.02 11.51 -13.29
CA VAL A 86 -30.75 12.25 -13.18
C VAL A 86 -30.61 13.29 -14.29
N GLU A 87 -29.97 14.41 -13.97
CA GLU A 87 -29.69 15.48 -14.93
C GLU A 87 -28.48 15.12 -15.81
N VAL A 88 -28.61 15.29 -17.13
CA VAL A 88 -27.55 15.05 -18.11
C VAL A 88 -26.82 16.37 -18.37
N THR A 89 -25.49 16.31 -18.42
CA THR A 89 -24.63 17.48 -18.67
C THR A 89 -23.79 17.35 -19.94
N ASP A 90 -23.51 16.14 -20.40
CA ASP A 90 -22.85 15.90 -21.68
C ASP A 90 -23.06 14.46 -22.17
N ILE A 91 -23.01 14.26 -23.49
CA ILE A 91 -23.12 12.94 -24.14
C ILE A 91 -22.03 12.81 -25.22
N LEU A 92 -21.10 11.87 -25.01
CA LEU A 92 -19.97 11.59 -25.90
C LEU A 92 -20.16 10.25 -26.60
N LEU A 93 -20.74 10.31 -27.81
CA LEU A 93 -21.06 9.13 -28.62
C LEU A 93 -19.81 8.28 -28.95
N GLU A 94 -18.71 8.92 -29.34
CA GLU A 94 -17.46 8.26 -29.76
C GLU A 94 -16.78 7.45 -28.66
N ARG A 95 -17.02 7.82 -27.39
CA ARG A 95 -16.43 7.16 -26.21
C ARG A 95 -17.41 6.23 -25.49
N GLY A 96 -18.69 6.29 -25.82
CA GLY A 96 -19.72 5.62 -25.03
C GLY A 96 -19.85 6.23 -23.62
N GLU A 97 -19.63 7.53 -23.45
CA GLU A 97 -19.68 8.20 -22.14
C GLU A 97 -20.89 9.14 -22.06
N MET A 98 -21.60 9.13 -20.93
CA MET A 98 -22.62 10.13 -20.57
C MET A 98 -22.25 10.74 -19.22
N ARG A 99 -22.20 12.07 -19.15
CA ARG A 99 -21.93 12.79 -17.90
C ARG A 99 -23.25 13.20 -17.26
N VAL A 100 -23.50 12.72 -16.05
CA VAL A 100 -24.73 13.01 -15.30
C VAL A 100 -24.42 13.65 -13.95
N LEU A 101 -25.39 14.31 -13.34
CA LEU A 101 -25.31 14.77 -11.96
C LEU A 101 -25.97 13.76 -11.03
N GLY A 102 -25.14 13.00 -10.33
CA GLY A 102 -25.52 11.98 -9.38
C GLY A 102 -25.90 12.56 -8.01
N PRO A 103 -26.76 11.87 -7.24
CA PRO A 103 -27.19 12.37 -5.94
C PRO A 103 -26.10 12.22 -4.87
N ILE A 104 -26.23 13.02 -3.81
CA ILE A 104 -25.27 13.08 -2.72
C ILE A 104 -25.95 12.51 -1.48
N ASN A 105 -25.54 11.30 -1.09
CA ASN A 105 -26.01 10.69 0.15
C ASN A 105 -25.44 11.46 1.31
N HIS A 106 -26.26 11.68 2.33
CA HIS A 106 -25.84 12.42 3.50
C HIS A 106 -26.55 11.99 4.76
N ILE A 107 -25.88 12.19 5.88
CA ILE A 107 -26.46 12.09 7.21
C ILE A 107 -26.13 13.37 7.96
N CYS A 108 -27.18 14.03 8.46
CA CYS A 108 -27.10 15.31 9.15
C CYS A 108 -27.66 15.19 10.56
N PHE A 109 -26.92 15.67 11.54
CA PHE A 109 -27.29 15.65 12.95
C PHE A 109 -27.80 17.03 13.36
N THR A 110 -29.00 17.07 13.93
CA THR A 110 -29.57 18.27 14.55
C THR A 110 -29.34 18.29 16.06
N SER A 111 -29.12 17.11 16.66
CA SER A 111 -28.69 16.92 18.03
C SER A 111 -27.76 15.70 18.12
N ASN A 112 -27.22 15.43 19.30
CA ASN A 112 -26.41 14.22 19.54
C ASN A 112 -27.21 12.90 19.43
N THR A 113 -28.55 12.96 19.38
CA THR A 113 -29.44 11.79 19.29
C THR A 113 -30.33 11.78 18.04
N THR A 114 -30.47 12.91 17.37
CA THR A 114 -31.42 13.08 16.26
C THR A 114 -30.66 13.38 14.97
N SER A 115 -30.84 12.52 13.97
CA SER A 115 -30.25 12.67 12.64
C SER A 115 -31.28 12.48 11.55
N THR A 116 -31.16 13.27 10.47
CA THR A 116 -31.82 13.04 9.20
C THR A 116 -30.83 12.37 8.26
N GLN A 117 -31.25 11.29 7.61
CA GLN A 117 -30.42 10.57 6.65
C GLN A 117 -31.14 10.53 5.31
N LEU A 118 -30.43 10.94 4.26
CA LEU A 118 -30.78 10.65 2.89
C LEU A 118 -29.73 9.66 2.37
N GLY A 119 -30.12 8.40 2.33
CA GLY A 119 -29.33 7.30 1.80
C GLY A 119 -30.14 6.55 0.76
N GLY A 120 -29.48 6.01 -0.25
CA GLY A 120 -30.11 5.17 -1.24
C GLY A 120 -29.08 4.39 -2.05
N GLY A 121 -29.57 3.33 -2.69
CA GLY A 121 -28.84 2.64 -3.73
C GLY A 121 -29.44 2.88 -5.10
N TYR A 122 -28.63 2.67 -6.13
CA TYR A 122 -29.04 2.69 -7.52
C TYR A 122 -28.89 1.29 -8.09
N ASP A 123 -29.95 0.78 -8.69
CA ASP A 123 -29.90 -0.40 -9.53
C ASP A 123 -29.87 0.05 -10.99
N VAL A 124 -28.71 -0.13 -11.64
CA VAL A 124 -28.49 0.24 -13.04
C VAL A 124 -28.45 -0.98 -13.95
N HIS A 125 -28.69 -2.20 -13.43
CA HIS A 125 -28.61 -3.46 -14.18
C HIS A 125 -29.50 -3.50 -15.43
N ARG A 126 -30.67 -2.83 -15.39
CA ARG A 126 -31.62 -2.78 -16.51
C ARG A 126 -31.39 -1.62 -17.46
N THR A 127 -30.45 -0.75 -17.13
CA THR A 127 -30.12 0.44 -17.90
C THR A 127 -28.92 0.16 -18.83
N PRO A 128 -28.69 0.97 -19.87
CA PRO A 128 -27.47 0.85 -20.67
C PRO A 128 -26.22 1.33 -19.91
N PHE A 129 -26.38 1.97 -18.75
CA PHE A 129 -25.37 2.74 -18.04
C PHE A 129 -24.67 1.93 -16.95
N LEU A 130 -23.35 2.10 -16.83
CA LEU A 130 -22.54 1.64 -15.70
C LEU A 130 -21.61 2.77 -15.25
N PRO A 131 -21.36 2.97 -13.95
CA PRO A 131 -20.41 3.97 -13.50
C PRO A 131 -18.99 3.58 -13.96
N SER A 132 -18.29 4.54 -14.57
CA SER A 132 -16.94 4.33 -15.11
C SER A 132 -15.89 4.19 -14.00
N PRO A 133 -15.17 3.05 -13.88
CA PRO A 133 -14.25 2.81 -12.77
C PRO A 133 -12.93 3.58 -12.88
N SER A 134 -12.54 3.98 -14.09
CA SER A 134 -11.32 4.77 -14.33
C SER A 134 -11.54 6.27 -14.21
N ARG A 135 -12.79 6.72 -14.33
CA ARG A 135 -13.17 8.13 -14.31
C ARG A 135 -13.87 8.55 -13.02
N ASN A 136 -14.43 7.63 -12.24
CA ASN A 136 -15.08 7.95 -10.97
C ASN A 136 -14.44 7.27 -9.77
N HIS A 137 -14.59 7.89 -8.61
CA HIS A 137 -14.26 7.32 -7.30
C HIS A 137 -15.46 7.47 -6.35
N PHE A 138 -15.52 6.62 -5.34
CA PHE A 138 -16.38 6.81 -4.19
C PHE A 138 -15.72 7.79 -3.23
N MET A 139 -16.41 8.84 -2.84
CA MET A 139 -15.91 9.92 -2.00
C MET A 139 -16.74 10.05 -0.75
N VAL A 140 -16.07 10.33 0.37
CA VAL A 140 -16.70 10.65 1.66
C VAL A 140 -16.15 11.98 2.16
N ILE A 141 -17.04 12.90 2.55
CA ILE A 141 -16.70 14.19 3.14
C ILE A 141 -17.25 14.22 4.56
N GLY A 142 -16.38 14.49 5.53
CA GLY A 142 -16.73 14.48 6.93
C GLY A 142 -15.57 14.09 7.83
N CYS A 143 -15.68 14.42 9.11
CA CYS A 143 -14.75 13.99 10.14
C CYS A 143 -15.30 12.83 10.96
N ASN A 144 -14.41 11.96 11.42
CA ASN A 144 -14.77 10.74 12.17
C ASN A 144 -15.90 9.95 11.49
N THR A 145 -15.81 9.80 10.17
CA THR A 145 -16.88 9.26 9.34
C THR A 145 -16.35 8.13 8.49
N LEU A 146 -17.03 6.98 8.58
CA LEU A 146 -16.87 5.85 7.68
C LEU A 146 -18.05 5.84 6.72
N GLY A 147 -17.80 6.13 5.44
CA GLY A 147 -18.75 5.83 4.37
C GLY A 147 -18.45 4.46 3.78
N LEU A 148 -19.49 3.69 3.51
CA LEU A 148 -19.44 2.38 2.89
C LEU A 148 -20.21 2.43 1.58
N ILE A 149 -19.65 1.79 0.55
CA ILE A 149 -20.36 1.52 -0.71
C ILE A 149 -20.40 0.01 -0.89
N GLY A 150 -21.60 -0.56 -0.86
CA GLY A 150 -21.87 -1.96 -1.13
C GLY A 150 -22.55 -2.11 -2.49
N GLY A 151 -22.44 -3.25 -3.14
CA GLY A 151 -23.09 -3.46 -4.44
C GLY A 151 -22.92 -4.85 -5.03
N ASN A 152 -23.59 -5.12 -6.14
CA ASN A 152 -23.43 -6.37 -6.88
C ASN A 152 -22.69 -6.08 -8.19
N LYS A 153 -21.67 -6.89 -8.48
CA LYS A 153 -21.03 -6.90 -9.82
C LYS A 153 -21.84 -7.78 -10.78
N ASP A 154 -22.11 -9.00 -10.35
CA ASP A 154 -22.93 -10.00 -11.05
C ASP A 154 -23.77 -10.77 -10.02
N ALA A 155 -24.65 -11.68 -10.46
CA ALA A 155 -25.53 -12.49 -9.60
C ALA A 155 -24.81 -13.32 -8.50
N LYS A 156 -23.47 -13.40 -8.53
CA LYS A 156 -22.64 -14.19 -7.58
C LYS A 156 -21.54 -13.40 -6.87
N SER A 157 -21.30 -12.14 -7.22
CA SER A 157 -20.15 -11.36 -6.70
C SER A 157 -20.63 -10.07 -6.02
N GLN A 158 -20.48 -10.03 -4.69
CA GLN A 158 -20.71 -8.83 -3.90
C GLN A 158 -19.45 -7.97 -3.86
N TYR A 159 -19.65 -6.65 -3.88
CA TYR A 159 -18.64 -5.63 -3.73
C TYR A 159 -18.92 -4.84 -2.46
N LEU A 160 -17.87 -4.58 -1.69
CA LEU A 160 -17.93 -3.68 -0.55
C LEU A 160 -16.61 -2.91 -0.50
N ALA A 161 -16.69 -1.59 -0.47
CA ALA A 161 -15.57 -0.73 -0.13
C ALA A 161 -15.96 0.26 0.96
N GLY A 162 -14.97 0.70 1.72
CA GLY A 162 -15.13 1.65 2.79
C GLY A 162 -14.10 2.76 2.69
N CYS A 163 -14.50 3.92 3.14
CA CYS A 163 -13.67 5.11 3.14
C CYS A 163 -13.84 5.80 4.48
N TYR A 164 -12.74 5.90 5.23
CA TYR A 164 -12.72 6.52 6.55
C TYR A 164 -11.93 7.83 6.52
N SER A 165 -12.53 8.87 7.10
CA SER A 165 -11.89 10.17 7.30
C SER A 165 -11.95 10.56 8.77
N TYR A 166 -10.83 11.02 9.32
CA TYR A 166 -10.69 11.45 10.70
C TYR A 166 -10.14 12.87 10.78
N CYS A 167 -10.70 13.65 11.70
CA CYS A 167 -10.09 14.91 12.12
C CYS A 167 -10.46 15.19 13.59
N GLU A 168 -9.56 15.83 14.34
CA GLU A 168 -9.79 16.20 15.74
C GLU A 168 -10.70 17.43 15.85
N GLY A 169 -10.61 18.32 14.86
CA GLY A 169 -11.44 19.51 14.68
C GLY A 169 -11.15 20.17 13.34
N ILE A 170 -11.88 21.22 12.99
CA ILE A 170 -11.73 21.92 11.70
C ILE A 170 -10.28 22.39 11.50
N ASN A 171 -9.65 22.90 12.56
CA ASN A 171 -8.27 23.40 12.52
C ASN A 171 -7.21 22.33 12.23
N SER A 172 -7.52 21.05 12.37
CA SER A 172 -6.62 19.93 12.03
C SER A 172 -6.70 19.54 10.55
N THR A 173 -7.54 20.22 9.76
CA THR A 173 -7.68 20.01 8.31
C THR A 173 -7.12 21.21 7.54
N SER A 174 -6.82 21.06 6.25
CA SER A 174 -6.26 22.13 5.41
C SER A 174 -6.95 22.20 4.06
N ASP A 175 -7.28 23.40 3.61
CA ASP A 175 -7.89 23.63 2.30
C ASP A 175 -6.96 23.15 1.17
N GLY A 176 -7.54 22.50 0.16
CA GLY A 176 -6.80 21.96 -0.98
C GLY A 176 -5.96 20.72 -0.67
N ALA A 177 -6.05 20.16 0.55
CA ALA A 177 -5.38 18.91 0.88
C ALA A 177 -5.89 17.75 0.00
N PRO A 178 -5.03 16.78 -0.36
CA PRO A 178 -5.46 15.55 -1.03
C PRO A 178 -6.51 14.82 -0.20
N CYS A 179 -7.51 14.24 -0.86
CA CYS A 179 -8.63 13.56 -0.21
C CYS A 179 -8.24 12.16 0.29
N ALA A 180 -7.33 12.10 1.26
CA ALA A 180 -6.64 10.89 1.69
C ALA A 180 -6.85 10.54 3.18
N GLY A 181 -7.91 11.06 3.81
CA GLY A 181 -8.33 10.65 5.17
C GLY A 181 -8.42 11.78 6.22
N MET A 182 -8.13 13.03 5.88
CA MET A 182 -8.30 14.20 6.76
C MET A 182 -9.39 15.13 6.23
N GLY A 183 -10.60 15.02 6.79
CA GLY A 183 -11.78 15.80 6.38
C GLY A 183 -12.50 15.27 5.14
N CYS A 184 -11.80 14.56 4.26
CA CYS A 184 -12.41 13.72 3.23
C CYS A 184 -11.52 12.53 2.87
N CYS A 185 -12.09 11.52 2.24
CA CYS A 185 -11.37 10.38 1.69
C CYS A 185 -12.01 9.92 0.37
N GLU A 186 -11.24 9.18 -0.43
CA GLU A 186 -11.71 8.53 -1.66
C GLU A 186 -11.38 7.02 -1.70
N ALA A 187 -12.18 6.26 -2.44
CA ALA A 187 -11.98 4.84 -2.72
C ALA A 187 -12.35 4.51 -4.17
N THR A 188 -11.65 3.56 -4.78
CA THR A 188 -11.92 3.13 -6.16
C THR A 188 -13.22 2.34 -6.25
N ILE A 189 -13.95 2.44 -7.36
CA ILE A 189 -15.10 1.57 -7.68
C ILE A 189 -14.70 0.49 -8.70
N PRO A 190 -15.31 -0.70 -8.67
CA PRO A 190 -14.98 -1.79 -9.59
C PRO A 190 -15.68 -1.60 -10.94
N ALA A 191 -15.16 -2.28 -11.96
CA ALA A 191 -15.91 -2.51 -13.20
C ALA A 191 -17.17 -3.36 -12.95
N ASN A 192 -18.14 -3.26 -13.86
CA ASN A 192 -19.39 -4.03 -13.85
C ASN A 192 -20.26 -3.80 -12.60
N LEU A 193 -20.23 -2.61 -11.99
CA LEU A 193 -21.05 -2.32 -10.82
C LEU A 193 -22.52 -2.09 -11.22
N ASN A 194 -23.31 -3.17 -11.17
CA ASN A 194 -24.70 -3.21 -11.63
C ASN A 194 -25.70 -2.62 -10.62
N SER A 195 -25.42 -2.77 -9.34
CA SER A 195 -26.16 -2.07 -8.30
C SER A 195 -25.22 -1.65 -7.20
N PHE A 196 -25.49 -0.51 -6.57
CA PHE A 196 -24.70 -0.04 -5.43
C PHE A 196 -25.55 0.74 -4.45
N GLU A 197 -25.20 0.67 -3.17
CA GLU A 197 -25.83 1.35 -2.06
C GLU A 197 -24.77 1.99 -1.18
N VAL A 198 -25.07 3.19 -0.67
CA VAL A 198 -24.17 3.94 0.20
C VAL A 198 -24.73 3.95 1.62
N ALA A 199 -23.88 3.58 2.58
CA ALA A 199 -24.21 3.54 4.01
C ALA A 199 -23.14 4.26 4.85
N PHE A 200 -23.52 4.70 6.05
CA PHE A 200 -22.60 5.31 7.01
C PHE A 200 -22.38 4.37 8.21
N GLY A 201 -21.12 4.05 8.52
CA GLY A 201 -20.73 2.91 9.35
C GLY A 201 -20.32 3.20 10.81
N MET A 202 -20.56 4.39 11.37
CA MET A 202 -20.19 4.75 12.76
C MET A 202 -21.16 5.77 13.36
N ASN A 203 -21.13 5.95 14.68
CA ASN A 203 -21.91 6.98 15.38
C ASN A 203 -21.12 8.31 15.43
N GLN A 204 -21.54 9.30 14.64
CA GLN A 204 -20.85 10.59 14.49
C GLN A 204 -21.21 11.63 15.56
N SER A 205 -21.94 11.24 16.61
CA SER A 205 -22.40 12.12 17.72
C SER A 205 -21.30 12.84 18.52
N LYS A 206 -20.02 12.58 18.27
CA LYS A 206 -18.90 13.29 18.92
C LYS A 206 -18.42 14.55 18.18
N VAL A 207 -18.64 14.64 16.87
CA VAL A 207 -18.09 15.73 16.03
C VAL A 207 -19.17 16.62 15.40
N TRP A 208 -20.45 16.30 15.61
CA TRP A 208 -21.59 17.03 15.03
C TRP A 208 -21.63 18.53 15.34
N SER A 209 -21.01 18.96 16.46
CA SER A 209 -21.01 20.36 16.89
C SER A 209 -20.34 21.30 15.89
N PHE A 210 -19.30 20.84 15.20
CA PHE A 210 -18.62 21.59 14.15
C PHE A 210 -18.86 21.01 12.76
N ASN A 211 -19.10 19.69 12.67
CA ASN A 211 -19.40 19.00 11.42
C ASN A 211 -20.77 18.32 11.49
N PRO A 212 -21.88 19.07 11.32
CA PRO A 212 -23.22 18.54 11.52
C PRO A 212 -23.67 17.59 10.41
N CYS A 213 -23.12 17.69 9.19
CA CYS A 213 -23.51 16.87 8.05
C CYS A 213 -22.30 16.15 7.44
N PHE A 214 -22.54 14.90 7.06
CA PHE A 214 -21.56 14.01 6.45
C PHE A 214 -22.08 13.56 5.10
N TYR A 215 -21.22 13.48 4.10
CA TYR A 215 -21.60 13.24 2.71
C TYR A 215 -20.86 12.05 2.14
N ALA A 216 -21.52 11.28 1.28
CA ALA A 216 -20.94 10.18 0.54
C ALA A 216 -21.55 10.10 -0.85
N MET A 217 -20.71 9.97 -1.89
CA MET A 217 -21.16 9.98 -3.28
C MET A 217 -20.16 9.29 -4.21
N ILE A 218 -20.61 8.91 -5.39
CA ILE A 218 -19.71 8.64 -6.51
C ILE A 218 -19.50 9.97 -7.23
N ALA A 219 -18.26 10.29 -7.56
CA ALA A 219 -17.93 11.53 -8.28
C ALA A 219 -16.78 11.33 -9.27
N GLU A 220 -16.74 12.17 -10.30
CA GLU A 220 -15.66 12.20 -11.27
C GLU A 220 -14.33 12.58 -10.60
N THR A 221 -13.28 11.86 -10.98
CA THR A 221 -11.90 12.05 -10.52
C THR A 221 -11.42 13.47 -10.83
N GLY A 222 -10.92 14.16 -9.80
CA GLY A 222 -10.41 15.52 -9.89
C GLY A 222 -11.47 16.63 -9.83
N TRP A 223 -12.77 16.32 -9.74
CA TRP A 223 -13.81 17.34 -9.63
C TRP A 223 -13.83 18.04 -8.25
N TYR A 224 -13.57 17.29 -7.18
CA TYR A 224 -13.62 17.81 -5.82
C TYR A 224 -12.23 18.15 -5.28
N SER A 225 -12.17 19.24 -4.53
CA SER A 225 -11.03 19.67 -3.72
C SER A 225 -11.56 20.06 -2.35
N PHE A 226 -10.93 19.52 -1.30
CA PHE A 226 -11.40 19.69 0.06
C PHE A 226 -11.32 21.15 0.52
N ARG A 227 -12.36 21.61 1.22
CA ARG A 227 -12.40 22.91 1.91
C ARG A 227 -12.98 22.73 3.30
N GLN A 228 -12.40 23.41 4.27
CA GLN A 228 -12.88 23.44 5.66
C GLN A 228 -14.35 23.86 5.75
N GLN A 229 -14.78 24.80 4.90
CA GLN A 229 -16.16 25.27 4.84
C GLN A 229 -17.17 24.17 4.46
N ASP A 230 -16.74 23.13 3.76
CA ASP A 230 -17.61 22.01 3.36
C ASP A 230 -18.01 21.15 4.58
N LEU A 231 -17.30 21.25 5.70
CA LEU A 231 -17.66 20.59 6.96
C LEU A 231 -18.67 21.40 7.78
N ILE A 232 -18.81 22.70 7.53
CA ILE A 232 -19.52 23.64 8.41
C ILE A 232 -20.94 23.88 7.90
N GLY A 233 -21.88 23.91 8.85
CA GLY A 233 -23.27 24.27 8.58
C GLY A 233 -24.12 23.11 8.10
N HIS A 234 -25.42 23.20 8.35
CA HIS A 234 -26.37 22.17 7.94
C HIS A 234 -26.53 22.19 6.42
N LEU A 235 -26.21 21.09 5.75
CA LEU A 235 -26.18 20.95 4.28
C LEU A 235 -25.24 21.93 3.56
N GLY A 236 -24.26 22.52 4.26
CA GLY A 236 -23.39 23.58 3.75
C GLY A 236 -22.67 23.23 2.44
N PHE A 237 -22.12 22.01 2.34
CA PHE A 237 -21.48 21.54 1.10
C PHE A 237 -22.45 21.46 -0.09
N ILE A 238 -23.64 20.89 0.14
CA ILE A 238 -24.66 20.74 -0.91
C ILE A 238 -25.13 22.12 -1.36
N ASP A 239 -25.51 22.99 -0.44
CA ASP A 239 -26.05 24.31 -0.78
C ASP A 239 -25.03 25.19 -1.50
N ALA A 240 -23.75 25.12 -1.11
CA ALA A 240 -22.70 25.97 -1.67
C ALA A 240 -22.13 25.46 -3.00
N ARG A 241 -21.96 24.14 -3.16
CA ARG A 241 -21.16 23.58 -4.26
C ARG A 241 -21.87 22.51 -5.09
N ALA A 242 -22.79 21.77 -4.48
CA ALA A 242 -23.29 20.54 -5.05
C ALA A 242 -24.83 20.46 -5.08
N LYS A 243 -25.48 21.62 -5.17
CA LYS A 243 -26.94 21.77 -5.13
C LYS A 243 -27.65 21.00 -6.25
N ARG A 244 -26.97 20.83 -7.39
CA ARG A 244 -27.44 20.06 -8.55
C ARG A 244 -26.99 18.59 -8.54
N GLY A 245 -26.18 18.18 -7.56
CA GLY A 245 -25.54 16.86 -7.52
C GLY A 245 -24.04 16.91 -7.85
N ALA A 246 -23.40 15.75 -7.74
CA ALA A 246 -21.99 15.54 -8.08
C ALA A 246 -21.87 14.96 -9.50
N PRO A 247 -20.90 15.40 -10.33
CA PRO A 247 -20.74 14.84 -11.67
C PRO A 247 -20.27 13.39 -11.60
N VAL A 248 -20.94 12.53 -12.37
CA VAL A 248 -20.63 11.11 -12.53
C VAL A 248 -20.50 10.81 -14.02
N ILE A 249 -19.46 10.07 -14.39
CA ILE A 249 -19.28 9.56 -15.75
C ILE A 249 -19.89 8.15 -15.84
N ALA A 250 -20.97 8.03 -16.59
CA ALA A 250 -21.62 6.75 -16.88
C ALA A 250 -21.15 6.24 -18.25
N ASP A 251 -20.53 5.07 -18.28
CA ASP A 251 -20.26 4.33 -19.51
C ASP A 251 -21.58 3.71 -19.99
N TRP A 252 -22.04 4.09 -21.16
CA TRP A 252 -23.22 3.50 -21.80
C TRP A 252 -22.80 2.52 -22.89
N ALA A 253 -23.57 1.47 -23.09
CA ALA A 253 -23.41 0.56 -24.22
C ALA A 253 -24.74 -0.12 -24.56
N ILE A 254 -24.78 -0.78 -25.72
CA ILE A 254 -25.91 -1.60 -26.12
C ILE A 254 -25.73 -2.97 -25.49
N ARG A 255 -26.56 -3.25 -24.47
CA ARG A 255 -26.41 -4.42 -23.59
C ARG A 255 -27.13 -5.68 -24.09
N ASN A 256 -28.04 -5.57 -25.05
CA ASN A 256 -28.87 -6.69 -25.52
C ASN A 256 -28.11 -7.69 -26.41
N SER A 257 -26.95 -7.31 -26.98
CA SER A 257 -26.17 -8.16 -27.87
C SER A 257 -24.68 -7.84 -27.82
N SER A 258 -23.87 -8.76 -28.35
CA SER A 258 -22.42 -8.61 -28.50
C SER A 258 -22.06 -8.41 -29.98
N CYS A 259 -20.84 -7.99 -30.28
CA CYS A 259 -20.39 -7.88 -31.67
C CYS A 259 -20.41 -9.24 -32.37
N PRO A 260 -20.90 -9.31 -33.64
CA PRO A 260 -20.87 -10.55 -34.41
C PRO A 260 -19.42 -10.98 -34.70
N GLU A 261 -19.19 -12.28 -34.77
CA GLU A 261 -17.90 -12.81 -35.23
C GLU A 261 -17.69 -12.49 -36.72
N GLU A 262 -16.44 -12.29 -37.10
CA GLU A 262 -16.04 -11.92 -38.46
C GLU A 262 -16.62 -12.90 -39.50
N GLY A 263 -17.40 -12.37 -40.45
CA GLY A 263 -18.01 -13.16 -41.53
C GLY A 263 -19.35 -13.83 -41.19
N LYS A 264 -19.91 -13.64 -40.00
CA LYS A 264 -21.28 -14.09 -39.65
C LYS A 264 -22.29 -12.96 -39.85
N GLU A 265 -23.54 -13.33 -40.16
CA GLU A 265 -24.63 -12.37 -40.24
C GLU A 265 -24.87 -11.69 -38.87
N PRO A 266 -25.13 -10.38 -38.84
CA PRO A 266 -25.40 -9.67 -37.61
C PRO A 266 -26.65 -10.22 -36.92
N PRO A 267 -26.65 -10.35 -35.58
CA PRO A 267 -27.81 -10.85 -34.85
C PRO A 267 -29.03 -9.92 -35.01
N SER A 268 -30.24 -10.48 -34.83
CA SER A 268 -31.47 -9.68 -34.76
C SER A 268 -31.34 -8.63 -33.65
N GLY A 269 -31.49 -7.35 -33.98
CA GLY A 269 -31.26 -6.23 -33.05
C GLY A 269 -29.85 -5.63 -33.08
N TYR A 270 -29.05 -5.91 -34.12
CA TYR A 270 -27.76 -5.25 -34.36
C TYR A 270 -27.92 -3.74 -34.58
N ALA A 271 -27.18 -2.94 -33.83
CA ALA A 271 -27.41 -1.49 -33.76
C ALA A 271 -26.52 -0.66 -34.71
N CYS A 272 -25.43 -1.22 -35.22
CA CYS A 272 -24.53 -0.52 -36.14
C CYS A 272 -25.08 -0.61 -37.56
N ILE A 273 -26.13 0.16 -37.85
CA ILE A 273 -26.89 0.07 -39.10
C ILE A 273 -26.30 0.90 -40.25
N SER A 274 -25.37 1.81 -39.97
CA SER A 274 -24.74 2.61 -41.02
C SER A 274 -23.76 1.77 -41.85
N ALA A 275 -23.79 1.96 -43.18
CA ALA A 275 -22.68 1.57 -44.03
C ALA A 275 -21.38 2.24 -43.57
N ASN A 276 -20.24 1.57 -43.78
CA ASN A 276 -18.92 2.02 -43.32
C ASN A 276 -18.85 2.27 -41.80
N SER A 277 -19.53 1.45 -41.00
CA SER A 277 -19.39 1.41 -39.54
C SER A 277 -18.96 0.01 -39.07
N TYR A 278 -18.39 -0.07 -37.88
CA TYR A 278 -18.02 -1.34 -37.26
C TYR A 278 -18.44 -1.37 -35.79
N CYS A 279 -18.57 -2.59 -35.27
CA CYS A 279 -18.91 -2.87 -33.89
C CYS A 279 -17.64 -2.98 -33.03
N MET A 280 -17.68 -2.42 -31.83
CA MET A 280 -16.60 -2.50 -30.83
C MET A 280 -17.18 -2.92 -29.49
N ASN A 281 -16.52 -3.83 -28.78
CA ASN A 281 -16.96 -4.25 -27.45
C ASN A 281 -16.86 -3.08 -26.45
N ALA A 282 -17.80 -3.02 -25.51
CA ALA A 282 -17.80 -2.02 -24.45
C ALA A 282 -16.61 -2.24 -23.50
N ASN A 283 -16.03 -1.14 -22.99
CA ASN A 283 -14.89 -1.19 -22.07
C ASN A 283 -15.29 -1.58 -20.63
N ASN A 284 -16.56 -1.43 -20.27
CA ASN A 284 -17.09 -1.66 -18.94
C ASN A 284 -18.44 -2.40 -19.05
N GLY A 285 -18.48 -3.65 -18.58
CA GLY A 285 -19.63 -4.54 -18.68
C GLY A 285 -19.84 -5.18 -20.05
N PRO A 286 -20.77 -6.16 -20.15
CA PRO A 286 -21.13 -6.79 -21.42
C PRO A 286 -21.84 -5.79 -22.35
N GLY A 287 -21.64 -5.90 -23.66
CA GLY A 287 -22.31 -5.06 -24.65
C GLY A 287 -21.34 -4.47 -25.65
N HIS A 288 -21.87 -3.64 -26.55
CA HIS A 288 -21.10 -3.06 -27.64
C HIS A 288 -21.46 -1.60 -27.95
N LEU A 289 -20.56 -0.96 -28.67
CA LEU A 289 -20.66 0.37 -29.25
C LEU A 289 -20.46 0.28 -30.77
N CYS A 290 -20.94 1.29 -31.48
CA CYS A 290 -20.77 1.41 -32.92
C CYS A 290 -19.88 2.62 -33.21
N GLN A 291 -18.96 2.45 -34.15
CA GLN A 291 -18.05 3.52 -34.58
C GLN A 291 -17.98 3.59 -36.10
N CYS A 292 -17.89 4.79 -36.66
CA CYS A 292 -17.63 4.95 -38.09
C CYS A 292 -16.23 4.43 -38.44
N SER A 293 -16.10 3.84 -39.61
CA SER A 293 -14.84 3.33 -40.13
C SER A 293 -13.86 4.48 -40.35
N LYS A 294 -12.56 4.16 -40.39
CA LYS A 294 -11.53 5.16 -40.68
C LYS A 294 -11.82 5.89 -41.99
N GLY A 295 -11.78 7.23 -41.96
CA GLY A 295 -12.12 8.09 -43.11
C GLY A 295 -13.61 8.49 -43.17
N TYR A 296 -14.43 8.04 -42.22
CA TYR A 296 -15.84 8.39 -42.12
C TYR A 296 -16.15 9.08 -40.79
N GLU A 297 -17.09 10.02 -40.81
CA GLU A 297 -17.60 10.72 -39.63
C GLU A 297 -19.13 10.73 -39.60
N GLY A 298 -19.71 10.99 -38.43
CA GLY A 298 -21.17 11.05 -38.25
C GLY A 298 -21.66 10.04 -37.24
N ASN A 299 -22.87 9.51 -37.45
CA ASN A 299 -23.56 8.68 -36.46
C ASN A 299 -23.77 7.24 -36.98
N PRO A 300 -23.07 6.23 -36.45
CA PRO A 300 -23.14 4.86 -36.94
C PRO A 300 -24.47 4.15 -36.61
N TYR A 301 -25.27 4.72 -35.72
CA TYR A 301 -26.58 4.20 -35.31
C TYR A 301 -27.72 4.64 -36.23
N ILE A 302 -27.45 5.49 -37.22
CA ILE A 302 -28.42 5.97 -38.20
C ILE A 302 -28.11 5.35 -39.57
N LEU A 303 -29.14 4.97 -40.32
CA LEU A 303 -28.96 4.45 -41.68
C LEU A 303 -28.25 5.50 -42.56
N ASN A 304 -27.11 5.14 -43.15
CA ASN A 304 -26.22 6.04 -43.88
C ASN A 304 -25.72 7.25 -43.05
N GLY A 305 -25.62 7.10 -41.73
CA GLY A 305 -25.19 8.17 -40.83
C GLY A 305 -23.68 8.39 -40.79
N CYS A 306 -22.86 7.40 -41.17
CA CYS A 306 -21.42 7.58 -41.40
C CYS A 306 -21.17 8.08 -42.83
N GLN A 307 -20.73 9.33 -42.94
CA GLN A 307 -20.44 10.01 -44.19
C GLN A 307 -18.93 10.13 -44.41
N ASP A 308 -18.55 10.12 -45.69
CA ASP A 308 -17.16 10.30 -46.10
C ASP A 308 -16.63 11.67 -45.66
N ILE A 309 -15.47 11.70 -45.02
CA ILE A 309 -14.82 12.94 -44.62
C ILE A 309 -14.19 13.57 -45.87
N ASP A 310 -14.65 14.75 -46.29
CA ASP A 310 -13.96 15.49 -47.36
C ASP A 310 -12.72 16.21 -46.79
N GLU A 311 -11.61 15.49 -46.68
CA GLU A 311 -10.38 16.05 -46.11
C GLU A 311 -9.88 17.24 -46.94
N CYS A 312 -10.08 17.21 -48.25
CA CYS A 312 -9.68 18.29 -49.14
C CYS A 312 -10.47 19.59 -48.90
N LYS A 313 -11.73 19.51 -48.49
CA LYS A 313 -12.54 20.66 -48.07
C LYS A 313 -12.14 21.15 -46.69
N LEU A 314 -11.95 20.25 -45.72
CA LEU A 314 -11.50 20.61 -44.37
C LEU A 314 -10.14 21.33 -44.40
N ARG A 315 -9.20 20.86 -45.22
CA ARG A 315 -7.89 21.52 -45.45
C ARG A 315 -7.98 22.97 -45.95
N LYS A 316 -9.06 23.32 -46.66
CA LYS A 316 -9.28 24.69 -47.15
C LYS A 316 -9.93 25.58 -46.09
N GLN A 317 -10.68 25.00 -45.16
CA GLN A 317 -11.41 25.73 -44.12
C GLN A 317 -10.48 26.15 -42.97
N ASP A 318 -9.60 25.26 -42.50
CA ASP A 318 -8.73 25.53 -41.35
C ASP A 318 -7.30 25.03 -41.58
N VAL A 319 -6.32 25.82 -41.12
CA VAL A 319 -4.89 25.51 -41.18
C VAL A 319 -4.56 24.23 -40.40
N ARG A 320 -5.29 23.94 -39.31
CA ARG A 320 -5.09 22.70 -38.51
C ARG A 320 -5.23 21.44 -39.34
N TYR A 321 -6.17 21.42 -40.29
CA TYR A 321 -6.43 20.27 -41.15
C TYR A 321 -5.38 20.10 -42.25
N LYS A 322 -4.59 21.13 -42.58
CA LYS A 322 -3.43 20.98 -43.47
C LYS A 322 -2.36 20.09 -42.87
N LYS A 323 -2.21 20.12 -41.54
CA LYS A 323 -1.27 19.27 -40.79
C LYS A 323 -1.84 17.88 -40.53
N LEU A 324 -3.13 17.77 -40.24
CA LEU A 324 -3.81 16.48 -40.03
C LEU A 324 -3.91 15.67 -41.33
N TYR A 325 -4.11 16.35 -42.47
CA TYR A 325 -4.22 15.76 -43.79
C TYR A 325 -3.13 16.35 -44.72
N PRO A 326 -1.89 15.86 -44.65
CA PRO A 326 -0.77 16.40 -45.41
C PRO A 326 -0.94 16.18 -46.92
N CYS A 327 -0.72 17.23 -47.70
CA CYS A 327 -0.59 17.18 -49.17
C CYS A 327 -0.04 18.53 -49.64
N GLU A 328 1.19 18.80 -49.22
CA GLU A 328 1.95 19.99 -49.59
C GLU A 328 2.55 19.82 -50.98
N ASN A 329 2.61 20.89 -51.76
CA ASN A 329 3.13 20.89 -53.14
C ASN A 329 2.41 19.93 -54.11
N GLY A 330 1.23 19.44 -53.74
CA GLY A 330 0.36 18.62 -54.58
C GLY A 330 -1.06 19.18 -54.69
N ARG A 331 -1.90 18.54 -55.50
CA ARG A 331 -3.33 18.79 -55.65
C ARG A 331 -4.11 17.69 -54.94
N CYS A 332 -4.83 18.06 -53.89
CA CYS A 332 -5.69 17.16 -53.13
C CYS A 332 -6.90 16.74 -53.97
N ARG A 333 -7.20 15.44 -54.00
CA ARG A 333 -8.41 14.87 -54.58
C ARG A 333 -9.06 13.95 -53.54
N ASN A 334 -10.28 14.28 -53.13
CA ASN A 334 -11.04 13.44 -52.21
C ASN A 334 -11.36 12.09 -52.85
N THR A 335 -11.36 11.03 -52.05
CA THR A 335 -11.72 9.66 -52.42
C THR A 335 -12.62 9.08 -51.33
N GLN A 336 -13.32 8.00 -51.63
CA GLN A 336 -14.15 7.37 -50.60
C GLN A 336 -13.26 6.71 -49.53
N GLY A 337 -13.43 7.12 -48.27
CA GLY A 337 -12.66 6.69 -47.09
C GLY A 337 -11.28 7.35 -46.94
N GLY A 338 -10.98 8.42 -47.69
CA GLY A 338 -9.68 9.12 -47.62
C GLY A 338 -9.42 10.10 -48.75
N TYR A 339 -8.17 10.52 -48.97
CA TYR A 339 -7.80 11.40 -50.09
C TYR A 339 -6.50 10.99 -50.78
N ILE A 340 -6.34 11.46 -52.02
CA ILE A 340 -5.12 11.29 -52.82
C ILE A 340 -4.47 12.65 -53.09
N CYS A 341 -3.17 12.75 -52.87
CA CYS A 341 -2.38 13.91 -53.25
C CYS A 341 -1.68 13.69 -54.61
N LYS A 342 -2.06 14.46 -55.64
CA LYS A 342 -1.36 14.45 -56.94
C LYS A 342 -0.22 15.47 -56.96
N CYS A 343 1.02 15.00 -57.07
CA CYS A 343 2.21 15.85 -57.04
C CYS A 343 2.32 16.80 -58.25
N ARG A 344 2.83 18.02 -58.03
CA ARG A 344 3.09 19.00 -59.08
C ARG A 344 4.43 18.71 -59.78
N ILE A 345 4.59 19.25 -60.99
CA ILE A 345 5.82 19.15 -61.79
C ILE A 345 7.02 19.61 -60.96
N GLY A 346 8.07 18.79 -60.87
CA GLY A 346 9.27 19.01 -60.03
C GLY A 346 9.26 18.27 -58.68
N THR A 347 8.17 17.57 -58.34
CA THR A 347 8.05 16.73 -57.13
C THR A 347 7.65 15.29 -57.50
N ARG A 348 8.08 14.30 -56.72
CA ARG A 348 7.73 12.88 -56.87
C ARG A 348 6.98 12.38 -55.64
N SER A 349 6.13 11.36 -55.78
CA SER A 349 5.54 10.70 -54.62
C SER A 349 6.65 10.16 -53.70
N ASP A 350 6.41 10.27 -52.40
CA ASP A 350 7.28 9.67 -51.38
C ASP A 350 6.97 8.20 -51.10
N GLY A 351 6.00 7.61 -51.80
CA GLY A 351 5.53 6.23 -51.59
C GLY A 351 4.25 6.15 -50.75
N THR A 352 3.74 7.28 -50.23
CA THR A 352 2.44 7.37 -49.58
C THR A 352 1.41 8.03 -50.50
N ASN A 353 0.12 7.75 -50.31
CA ASN A 353 -0.98 8.39 -51.08
C ASN A 353 -1.17 9.89 -50.72
N SER A 354 -0.41 10.41 -49.75
CA SER A 354 -0.55 11.76 -49.19
C SER A 354 0.68 12.66 -49.38
N GLY A 355 1.87 12.11 -49.63
CA GLY A 355 3.12 12.89 -49.64
C GLY A 355 3.76 13.13 -51.02
N CYS A 356 4.24 14.37 -51.22
CA CYS A 356 5.00 14.78 -52.40
C CYS A 356 6.36 15.33 -51.96
N ARG A 357 7.44 14.70 -52.39
CA ARG A 357 8.82 15.12 -52.11
C ARG A 357 9.43 15.85 -53.32
N PRO A 358 10.16 16.96 -53.13
CA PRO A 358 10.93 17.58 -54.20
C PRO A 358 12.00 16.61 -54.74
N VAL A 359 12.29 16.71 -56.05
CA VAL A 359 13.44 16.04 -56.65
C VAL A 359 14.67 16.88 -56.32
N LEU A 360 15.52 16.36 -55.43
CA LEU A 360 16.59 17.12 -54.78
C LEU A 360 17.64 17.68 -55.78
N SER A 361 17.97 18.97 -55.66
CA SER A 361 19.05 19.63 -56.38
C SER A 361 20.41 19.46 -55.68
N LYS A 362 21.53 19.73 -56.39
CA LYS A 362 22.90 19.60 -55.85
C LYS A 362 23.17 20.41 -54.56
N ALA A 363 22.38 21.45 -54.27
CA ALA A 363 22.51 22.21 -53.03
C ALA A 363 21.98 21.45 -51.79
N GLU A 364 21.00 20.55 -51.97
CA GLU A 364 20.39 19.79 -50.87
C GLU A 364 21.26 18.57 -50.46
N GLN A 365 22.18 18.11 -51.31
CA GLN A 365 23.18 17.10 -50.95
C GLN A 365 24.20 17.63 -49.91
N VAL A 366 24.49 18.93 -49.92
CA VAL A 366 25.37 19.58 -48.92
C VAL A 366 24.64 19.70 -47.57
N VAL A 367 23.33 19.95 -47.60
CA VAL A 367 22.49 19.99 -46.39
C VAL A 367 22.33 18.60 -45.77
N ILE A 368 22.27 17.54 -46.58
CA ILE A 368 22.27 16.14 -46.09
C ILE A 368 23.61 15.78 -45.42
N GLY A 369 24.73 16.29 -45.93
CA GLY A 369 26.05 16.13 -45.29
C GLY A 369 26.10 16.77 -43.91
N LEU A 370 25.56 18.00 -43.78
CA LEU A 370 25.47 18.72 -42.51
C LEU A 370 24.49 18.06 -41.51
N SER A 371 23.37 17.52 -42.01
CA SER A 371 22.39 16.83 -41.15
C SER A 371 22.89 15.46 -40.68
N ALA A 372 23.65 14.72 -41.49
CA ALA A 372 24.29 13.48 -41.08
C ALA A 372 25.32 13.71 -39.96
N SER A 373 26.11 14.79 -40.04
CA SER A 373 27.02 15.19 -38.95
C SER A 373 26.27 15.60 -37.67
N ALA A 374 25.12 16.28 -37.79
CA ALA A 374 24.30 16.61 -36.63
C ALA A 374 23.72 15.35 -35.96
N VAL A 375 23.25 14.36 -36.73
CA VAL A 375 22.76 13.08 -36.20
C VAL A 375 23.87 12.31 -35.49
N LEU A 376 25.09 12.33 -36.01
CA LEU A 376 26.23 11.65 -35.40
C LEU A 376 26.59 12.29 -34.05
N VAL A 377 26.57 13.64 -33.98
CA VAL A 377 26.73 14.39 -32.73
C VAL A 377 25.60 14.09 -31.75
N ILE A 378 24.34 14.02 -32.20
CA ILE A 378 23.18 13.67 -31.36
C ILE A 378 23.27 12.22 -30.83
N SER A 379 23.78 11.28 -31.63
CA SER A 379 23.97 9.90 -31.17
C SER A 379 25.07 9.81 -30.11
N LEU A 380 26.17 10.54 -30.29
CA LEU A 380 27.27 10.61 -29.34
C LEU A 380 26.86 11.31 -28.04
N THR A 381 26.05 12.38 -28.13
CA THR A 381 25.49 13.05 -26.96
C THR A 381 24.47 12.14 -26.25
N CYS A 382 23.64 11.40 -26.99
CA CYS A 382 22.73 10.40 -26.41
C CYS A 382 23.48 9.29 -25.69
N LEU A 383 24.54 8.73 -26.28
CA LEU A 383 25.39 7.73 -25.62
C LEU A 383 26.10 8.28 -24.38
N LEU A 384 26.57 9.53 -24.44
CA LEU A 384 27.12 10.24 -23.28
C LEU A 384 26.06 10.41 -22.20
N VAL A 385 24.83 10.82 -22.56
CA VAL A 385 23.71 10.95 -21.62
C VAL A 385 23.33 9.60 -21.03
N MET A 386 23.24 8.52 -21.82
CA MET A 386 23.00 7.16 -21.29
C MET A 386 24.09 6.73 -20.33
N LYS A 387 25.38 7.02 -20.63
CA LYS A 387 26.48 6.76 -19.69
C LYS A 387 26.39 7.61 -18.42
N LEU A 388 26.00 8.88 -18.54
CA LEU A 388 25.77 9.75 -17.39
C LEU A 388 24.59 9.27 -16.56
N GLN A 389 23.53 8.76 -17.18
CA GLN A 389 22.36 8.19 -16.50
C GLN A 389 22.68 6.87 -15.79
N GLN A 390 23.43 5.99 -16.46
CA GLN A 390 23.95 4.78 -15.81
C GLN A 390 24.90 5.11 -14.66
N SER A 391 25.69 6.17 -14.79
CA SER A 391 26.52 6.66 -13.69
C SER A 391 25.67 7.26 -12.57
N LYS A 392 24.59 7.98 -12.89
CA LYS A 392 23.65 8.54 -11.91
C LYS A 392 22.97 7.43 -11.14
N HIS A 393 22.43 6.42 -11.83
CA HIS A 393 21.77 5.29 -11.19
C HIS A 393 22.72 4.45 -10.34
N ARG A 394 23.98 4.27 -10.78
CA ARG A 394 25.02 3.65 -9.94
C ARG A 394 25.32 4.49 -8.70
N LYS A 395 25.43 5.82 -8.84
CA LYS A 395 25.62 6.73 -7.69
C LYS A 395 24.43 6.68 -6.72
N GLU A 396 23.20 6.64 -7.22
CA GLU A 396 21.98 6.50 -6.39
C GLU A 396 22.00 5.17 -5.62
N LYS A 397 22.33 4.05 -6.27
CA LYS A 397 22.50 2.75 -5.61
C LYS A 397 23.60 2.76 -4.55
N ASP A 398 24.75 3.37 -4.85
CA ASP A 398 25.85 3.55 -3.88
C ASP A 398 25.45 4.47 -2.71
N GLU A 399 24.62 5.48 -2.98
CA GLU A 399 24.07 6.37 -1.95
C GLU A 399 23.10 5.61 -1.05
N TYR A 400 22.15 4.85 -1.59
CA TYR A 400 21.26 3.97 -0.82
C TYR A 400 22.06 2.96 -0.01
N PHE A 401 23.09 2.36 -0.60
CA PHE A 401 23.96 1.43 0.10
C PHE A 401 24.60 2.07 1.34
N LYS A 402 25.11 3.30 1.22
CA LYS A 402 25.69 4.05 2.36
C LYS A 402 24.63 4.45 3.38
N GLN A 403 23.50 4.94 2.87
CA GLN A 403 22.35 5.41 3.64
C GLN A 403 21.72 4.32 4.49
N ASN A 404 21.59 3.10 3.96
CA ASN A 404 21.02 1.94 4.63
C ASN A 404 22.02 1.21 5.54
N GLY A 405 23.10 1.89 5.95
CA GLY A 405 24.08 1.35 6.90
C GLY A 405 25.05 0.32 6.31
N GLY A 406 25.18 0.22 4.99
CA GLY A 406 26.05 -0.76 4.34
C GLY A 406 27.54 -0.60 4.69
N LEU A 407 28.02 0.63 4.94
CA LEU A 407 29.38 0.85 5.45
C LEU A 407 29.56 0.27 6.86
N ARG A 408 28.59 0.50 7.76
CA ARG A 408 28.60 -0.05 9.12
C ARG A 408 28.56 -1.57 9.10
N LEU A 409 27.74 -2.15 8.22
CA LEU A 409 27.68 -3.59 8.01
C LEU A 409 29.01 -4.15 7.53
N TYR A 410 29.63 -3.53 6.51
CA TYR A 410 30.94 -3.96 6.01
C TYR A 410 32.05 -3.85 7.05
N ASP A 411 32.08 -2.77 7.83
CA ASP A 411 33.06 -2.60 8.92
C ASP A 411 32.87 -3.67 10.02
N GLU A 412 31.63 -4.01 10.35
CA GLU A 412 31.32 -5.07 11.32
C GLU A 412 31.70 -6.46 10.78
N MET A 413 31.38 -6.76 9.50
CA MET A 413 31.77 -8.00 8.84
C MET A 413 33.30 -8.17 8.79
N ARG A 414 34.02 -7.08 8.47
CA ARG A 414 35.49 -7.06 8.36
C ARG A 414 36.19 -7.15 9.72
N SER A 415 35.64 -6.52 10.76
CA SER A 415 36.24 -6.53 12.10
C SER A 415 36.03 -7.83 12.87
N ARG A 416 34.93 -8.56 12.58
CA ARG A 416 34.55 -9.77 13.34
C ARG A 416 34.66 -11.10 12.57
N GLN A 417 35.16 -11.10 11.32
CA GLN A 417 35.24 -12.30 10.46
C GLN A 417 33.88 -13.03 10.34
N VAL A 418 32.80 -12.27 10.20
CA VAL A 418 31.45 -12.82 10.05
C VAL A 418 31.17 -13.04 8.55
N ASP A 419 31.58 -14.20 8.02
CA ASP A 419 31.41 -14.59 6.61
C ASP A 419 29.96 -14.97 6.21
N THR A 420 28.94 -14.57 6.99
CA THR A 420 27.65 -15.29 6.99
C THR A 420 26.45 -14.57 6.40
N VAL A 421 26.57 -13.30 6.00
CA VAL A 421 25.43 -12.51 5.45
C VAL A 421 25.70 -12.18 3.99
N LEU A 422 24.86 -12.69 3.09
CA LEU A 422 24.94 -12.41 1.65
C LEU A 422 24.36 -11.03 1.34
N ILE A 423 25.11 -10.19 0.61
CA ILE A 423 24.57 -8.95 0.05
C ILE A 423 23.99 -9.28 -1.32
N LEU A 424 22.67 -9.21 -1.42
CA LEU A 424 21.92 -9.52 -2.64
C LEU A 424 21.55 -8.23 -3.36
N SER A 425 21.51 -8.30 -4.69
CA SER A 425 21.04 -7.21 -5.55
C SER A 425 19.52 -7.15 -5.62
N GLU A 426 18.99 -5.98 -5.97
CA GLU A 426 17.55 -5.77 -6.17
C GLU A 426 17.00 -6.70 -7.24
N ASN A 427 17.79 -6.98 -8.29
CA ASN A 427 17.39 -7.86 -9.38
C ASN A 427 17.25 -9.32 -8.93
N GLU A 428 18.16 -9.81 -8.09
CA GLU A 428 18.08 -11.17 -7.53
C GLU A 428 16.83 -11.31 -6.65
N ILE A 429 16.54 -10.30 -5.81
CA ILE A 429 15.33 -10.29 -4.97
C ILE A 429 14.05 -10.24 -5.82
N LYS A 430 14.00 -9.40 -6.86
CA LYS A 430 12.85 -9.33 -7.77
C LYS A 430 12.63 -10.64 -8.51
N LYS A 431 13.71 -11.28 -8.98
CA LYS A 431 13.61 -12.58 -9.63
C LYS A 431 13.11 -13.66 -8.67
N ALA A 432 13.62 -13.69 -7.44
CA ALA A 432 13.25 -14.67 -6.42
C ALA A 432 11.79 -14.56 -5.96
N THR A 433 11.19 -13.36 -6.03
CA THR A 433 9.83 -13.07 -5.54
C THR A 433 8.78 -12.94 -6.64
N ASP A 434 9.15 -13.21 -7.90
CA ASP A 434 8.34 -12.92 -9.08
C ASP A 434 7.84 -11.46 -9.09
N ASN A 435 8.79 -10.54 -9.03
CA ASN A 435 8.59 -9.09 -8.96
C ASN A 435 7.65 -8.65 -7.81
N PHE A 436 7.81 -9.26 -6.63
CA PHE A 436 6.97 -9.05 -5.45
C PHE A 436 5.49 -9.38 -5.68
N SER A 437 5.21 -10.52 -6.34
CA SER A 437 3.85 -11.00 -6.57
C SER A 437 3.06 -11.14 -5.27
N GLU A 438 1.77 -10.79 -5.31
CA GLU A 438 0.86 -10.90 -4.16
C GLU A 438 0.65 -12.36 -3.74
N ASP A 439 0.73 -13.30 -4.68
CA ASP A 439 0.61 -14.75 -4.42
C ASP A 439 1.74 -15.29 -3.53
N ASN A 440 2.86 -14.56 -3.45
CA ASN A 440 4.01 -14.92 -2.64
C ASN A 440 3.98 -14.28 -1.24
N VAL A 441 2.94 -13.54 -0.86
CA VAL A 441 2.89 -12.88 0.46
C VAL A 441 2.65 -13.90 1.56
N LEU A 442 3.62 -14.02 2.48
CA LEU A 442 3.54 -14.86 3.68
C LEU A 442 2.84 -14.14 4.84
N GLY A 443 2.94 -12.82 4.90
CA GLY A 443 2.35 -12.04 5.98
C GLY A 443 2.52 -10.53 5.81
N CYS A 444 1.57 -9.79 6.39
CA CYS A 444 1.52 -8.34 6.39
C CYS A 444 1.47 -7.85 7.85
N GLY A 445 2.53 -7.18 8.31
CA GLY A 445 2.68 -6.77 9.72
C GLY A 445 3.04 -5.29 9.89
N GLY A 446 3.29 -4.88 11.15
CA GLY A 446 3.74 -3.52 11.49
C GLY A 446 5.11 -3.16 10.92
N HIS A 447 6.01 -4.14 10.79
CA HIS A 447 7.38 -3.96 10.31
C HIS A 447 7.55 -4.18 8.80
N GLY A 448 6.48 -4.43 8.02
CA GLY A 448 6.62 -4.65 6.58
C GLY A 448 5.71 -5.71 5.97
N MET A 449 6.06 -6.07 4.74
CA MET A 449 5.52 -7.21 3.98
C MET A 449 6.59 -8.31 3.93
N VAL A 450 6.19 -9.57 4.13
CA VAL A 450 7.09 -10.73 4.01
C VAL A 450 6.66 -11.55 2.80
N TYR A 451 7.60 -11.81 1.90
CA TYR A 451 7.39 -12.59 0.67
C TYR A 451 8.12 -13.93 0.76
N ARG A 452 7.49 -15.00 0.29
CA ARG A 452 8.18 -16.25 -0.07
C ARG A 452 8.95 -16.02 -1.36
N GLY A 453 10.13 -16.59 -1.45
CA GLY A 453 10.89 -16.58 -2.69
C GLY A 453 11.83 -17.76 -2.80
N THR A 454 12.35 -17.97 -4.00
CA THR A 454 13.33 -19.01 -4.29
C THR A 454 14.55 -18.36 -4.93
N LEU A 455 15.70 -18.45 -4.27
CA LEU A 455 16.97 -17.94 -4.81
C LEU A 455 17.47 -18.85 -5.95
N ASP A 456 18.43 -18.36 -6.74
CA ASP A 456 19.01 -19.07 -7.90
C ASP A 456 19.68 -20.41 -7.54
N ASP A 457 20.04 -20.62 -6.27
CA ASP A 457 20.56 -21.88 -5.73
C ASP A 457 19.46 -22.83 -5.22
N ASN A 458 18.21 -22.60 -5.61
CA ASN A 458 17.01 -23.32 -5.18
C ASN A 458 16.74 -23.28 -3.66
N LYS A 459 17.33 -22.33 -2.92
CA LYS A 459 16.98 -22.13 -1.51
C LYS A 459 15.69 -21.34 -1.38
N GLU A 460 14.75 -21.90 -0.63
CA GLU A 460 13.54 -21.18 -0.21
C GLU A 460 13.85 -20.16 0.88
N VAL A 461 13.39 -18.94 0.65
CA VAL A 461 13.65 -17.80 1.51
C VAL A 461 12.39 -17.02 1.84
N ALA A 462 12.42 -16.33 2.98
CA ALA A 462 11.44 -15.34 3.36
C ALA A 462 12.08 -13.95 3.29
N ILE A 463 11.54 -13.06 2.47
CA ILE A 463 12.08 -11.73 2.19
C ILE A 463 11.19 -10.70 2.87
N LYS A 464 11.70 -10.06 3.92
CA LYS A 464 11.03 -8.99 4.67
C LYS A 464 11.39 -7.65 4.03
N LYS A 465 10.38 -6.95 3.52
CA LYS A 465 10.46 -5.60 2.96
C LYS A 465 9.73 -4.62 3.88
N SER A 466 10.46 -3.66 4.46
CA SER A 466 9.89 -2.68 5.38
C SER A 466 8.87 -1.76 4.70
N LYS A 467 7.91 -1.21 5.47
CA LYS A 467 6.74 -0.47 4.94
C LYS A 467 6.93 1.05 4.78
N LEU A 468 7.97 1.65 5.36
CA LEU A 468 8.11 3.10 5.47
C LEU A 468 9.52 3.61 5.14
N LYS A 469 9.56 4.93 4.91
CA LYS A 469 10.70 5.73 4.45
C LYS A 469 11.22 6.66 5.55
N ASP A 470 11.01 6.27 6.80
CA ASP A 470 11.37 7.09 7.97
C ASP A 470 12.71 6.64 8.54
N ASP A 471 13.46 7.56 9.15
CA ASP A 471 14.80 7.29 9.68
C ASP A 471 14.74 6.19 10.77
N ASP A 472 13.69 6.16 11.59
CA ASP A 472 13.44 5.13 12.60
C ASP A 472 13.39 3.72 12.00
N SER A 473 12.72 3.56 10.85
CA SER A 473 12.59 2.25 10.18
C SER A 473 13.91 1.75 9.56
N ARG A 474 14.81 2.67 9.22
CA ARG A 474 16.16 2.36 8.74
C ARG A 474 17.08 1.98 9.89
N GLU A 475 16.92 2.61 11.05
CA GLU A 475 17.62 2.21 12.27
C GLU A 475 17.18 0.82 12.77
N GLU A 476 15.88 0.51 12.76
CA GLU A 476 15.36 -0.84 13.07
C GLU A 476 16.04 -1.91 12.20
N PHE A 477 16.13 -1.66 10.89
CA PHE A 477 16.76 -2.58 9.95
C PHE A 477 18.27 -2.78 10.23
N VAL A 478 19.02 -1.69 10.42
CA VAL A 478 20.46 -1.78 10.70
C VAL A 478 20.71 -2.47 12.03
N ASN A 479 19.90 -2.18 13.05
CA ASN A 479 19.96 -2.83 14.35
C ASN A 479 19.65 -4.33 14.24
N GLU A 480 18.61 -4.72 13.50
CA GLU A 480 18.23 -6.12 13.27
C GLU A 480 19.38 -6.92 12.64
N ILE A 481 20.04 -6.39 11.61
CA ILE A 481 21.22 -7.04 11.00
C ILE A 481 22.37 -7.17 12.00
N ILE A 482 22.72 -6.08 12.68
CA ILE A 482 23.86 -6.08 13.61
C ILE A 482 23.61 -7.07 14.75
N ILE A 483 22.39 -7.11 15.30
CA ILE A 483 22.01 -8.02 16.38
C ILE A 483 22.03 -9.46 15.89
N LEU A 484 21.38 -9.76 14.76
CA LEU A 484 21.30 -11.11 14.24
C LEU A 484 22.65 -11.65 13.74
N SER A 485 23.56 -10.80 13.27
CA SER A 485 24.93 -11.19 12.93
C SER A 485 25.73 -11.71 14.14
N GLN A 486 25.33 -11.34 15.36
CA GLN A 486 25.97 -11.72 16.62
C GLN A 486 25.31 -12.95 17.28
N ILE A 487 24.19 -13.42 16.73
CA ILE A 487 23.39 -14.48 17.31
C ILE A 487 23.52 -15.74 16.44
N ASN A 488 23.96 -16.84 17.04
CA ASN A 488 23.95 -18.14 16.40
C ASN A 488 23.33 -19.17 17.35
N HIS A 489 22.02 -19.36 17.24
CA HIS A 489 21.27 -20.27 18.10
C HIS A 489 20.26 -21.08 17.28
N ARG A 490 20.11 -22.37 17.60
CA ARG A 490 19.23 -23.29 16.87
C ARG A 490 17.75 -22.90 16.92
N ASN A 491 17.33 -22.14 17.94
CA ASN A 491 15.96 -21.68 18.16
C ASN A 491 15.75 -20.19 17.86
N ILE A 492 16.64 -19.58 17.07
CA ILE A 492 16.49 -18.21 16.56
C ILE A 492 16.57 -18.26 15.03
N VAL A 493 15.72 -17.50 14.36
CA VAL A 493 15.73 -17.42 12.90
C VAL A 493 17.00 -16.71 12.45
N ARG A 494 17.79 -17.38 11.61
CA ARG A 494 19.05 -16.86 11.11
C ARG A 494 18.82 -16.06 9.82
N PRO A 495 19.36 -14.83 9.69
CA PRO A 495 19.37 -14.15 8.41
C PRO A 495 20.35 -14.84 7.46
N LEU A 496 19.96 -14.96 6.20
CA LEU A 496 20.81 -15.42 5.10
C LEU A 496 21.50 -14.26 4.40
N GLY A 497 20.83 -13.12 4.32
CA GLY A 497 21.32 -11.98 3.55
C GLY A 497 20.47 -10.73 3.70
N CYS A 498 20.87 -9.69 2.98
CA CYS A 498 20.14 -8.43 2.89
C CYS A 498 20.36 -7.75 1.53
N CYS A 499 19.44 -6.87 1.14
CA CYS A 499 19.58 -6.00 -0.02
C CYS A 499 19.55 -4.53 0.43
N LEU A 500 20.65 -3.81 0.17
CA LEU A 500 20.88 -2.44 0.64
C LEU A 500 20.90 -1.39 -0.47
N GLU A 501 20.96 -1.80 -1.74
CA GLU A 501 21.01 -0.90 -2.91
C GLU A 501 19.63 -0.35 -3.35
N VAL A 502 18.68 -0.34 -2.42
CA VAL A 502 17.27 0.00 -2.63
C VAL A 502 16.84 1.08 -1.65
N ASP A 503 15.78 1.81 -2.00
CA ASP A 503 15.25 2.91 -1.19
C ASP A 503 14.78 2.47 0.20
N VAL A 504 14.20 1.27 0.30
CA VAL A 504 13.82 0.63 1.56
C VAL A 504 14.55 -0.72 1.65
N PRO A 505 15.41 -0.93 2.66
CA PRO A 505 16.26 -2.11 2.70
C PRO A 505 15.44 -3.38 2.99
N MET A 506 15.95 -4.52 2.54
CA MET A 506 15.26 -5.81 2.62
C MET A 506 16.10 -6.88 3.32
N LEU A 507 15.48 -7.70 4.16
CA LEU A 507 16.12 -8.81 4.87
C LEU A 507 15.69 -10.15 4.28
N VAL A 508 16.65 -11.06 4.15
CA VAL A 508 16.43 -12.39 3.61
C VAL A 508 16.68 -13.42 4.69
N TYR A 509 15.64 -14.18 5.02
CA TYR A 509 15.62 -15.23 6.01
C TYR A 509 15.47 -16.60 5.36
N LYS A 510 15.88 -17.65 6.08
CA LYS A 510 15.46 -19.00 5.72
C LYS A 510 13.94 -19.10 5.87
N TYR A 511 13.26 -19.67 4.87
CA TYR A 511 11.84 -19.95 4.96
C TYR A 511 11.54 -21.00 6.05
N ILE A 512 10.47 -20.78 6.82
CA ILE A 512 10.00 -21.64 7.91
C ILE A 512 8.55 -22.00 7.60
N SER A 513 8.27 -23.29 7.42
CA SER A 513 7.08 -23.78 6.70
C SER A 513 5.79 -23.87 7.51
N ASN A 514 5.84 -24.14 8.82
CA ASN A 514 4.63 -24.27 9.65
C ASN A 514 4.11 -22.94 10.22
N GLY A 515 4.58 -21.81 9.67
CA GLY A 515 4.08 -20.48 10.04
C GLY A 515 4.39 -20.07 11.48
N THR A 516 3.54 -19.21 12.03
CA THR A 516 3.68 -18.64 13.39
C THR A 516 3.02 -19.51 14.45
N LEU A 517 3.48 -19.40 15.70
CA LEU A 517 2.84 -20.01 16.86
C LEU A 517 1.42 -19.49 17.06
N PHE A 518 1.16 -18.22 16.70
CA PHE A 518 -0.18 -17.65 16.72
C PHE A 518 -1.14 -18.40 15.79
N GLU A 519 -0.74 -18.65 14.54
CA GLU A 519 -1.54 -19.41 13.57
C GLU A 519 -1.77 -20.85 14.03
N PHE A 520 -0.71 -21.48 14.55
CA PHE A 520 -0.77 -22.83 15.10
C PHE A 520 -1.77 -22.97 16.26
N LEU A 521 -1.87 -21.95 17.13
CA LEU A 521 -2.78 -21.97 18.27
C LEU A 521 -4.22 -21.59 17.89
N HIS A 522 -4.40 -20.58 17.01
CA HIS A 522 -5.67 -19.84 16.88
C HIS A 522 -6.34 -19.88 15.51
N VAL A 523 -5.65 -20.27 14.43
CA VAL A 523 -6.16 -20.13 13.05
C VAL A 523 -6.52 -21.47 12.40
N ASN A 524 -5.83 -22.56 12.74
CA ASN A 524 -6.15 -23.88 12.17
C ASN A 524 -7.54 -24.38 12.63
N GLU A 525 -8.50 -24.42 11.69
CA GLU A 525 -9.88 -24.87 11.91
C GLU A 525 -9.99 -26.37 12.22
N SER A 526 -9.00 -27.16 11.82
CA SER A 526 -8.86 -28.54 12.29
C SER A 526 -8.38 -28.50 13.75
N ARG A 527 -9.30 -28.72 14.69
CA ARG A 527 -9.01 -28.94 16.12
C ARG A 527 -8.23 -30.25 16.35
N SER A 528 -7.10 -30.43 15.68
CA SER A 528 -6.14 -31.46 16.08
C SER A 528 -5.70 -31.10 17.51
N PRO A 529 -5.82 -32.04 18.46
CA PRO A 529 -5.36 -31.79 19.81
C PRO A 529 -3.88 -31.40 19.78
N ILE A 530 -3.50 -30.37 20.54
CA ILE A 530 -2.09 -29.98 20.67
C ILE A 530 -1.60 -30.58 21.98
N PRO A 531 -0.82 -31.68 21.94
CA PRO A 531 -0.39 -32.38 23.14
C PRO A 531 0.47 -31.48 24.05
N LEU A 532 0.35 -31.67 25.36
CA LEU A 532 1.06 -30.85 26.34
C LEU A 532 2.59 -30.91 26.15
N ASP A 533 3.13 -32.07 25.82
CA ASP A 533 4.56 -32.26 25.54
C ASP A 533 5.04 -31.40 24.38
N LEU A 534 4.24 -31.24 23.32
CA LEU A 534 4.55 -30.36 22.21
C LEU A 534 4.53 -28.88 22.65
N ARG A 535 3.52 -28.46 23.42
CA ARG A 535 3.45 -27.09 23.97
C ARG A 535 4.64 -26.76 24.85
N LEU A 536 5.05 -27.71 25.68
CA LEU A 536 6.21 -27.58 26.57
C LEU A 536 7.53 -27.61 25.81
N LYS A 537 7.63 -28.40 24.73
CA LYS A 537 8.79 -28.37 23.82
C LYS A 537 8.95 -26.97 23.24
N ILE A 538 7.88 -26.40 22.68
CA ILE A 538 7.86 -25.03 22.12
C ILE A 538 8.25 -24.01 23.19
N ALA A 539 7.61 -24.06 24.37
CA ALA A 539 7.94 -23.15 25.48
C ALA A 539 9.40 -23.26 25.91
N THR A 540 9.94 -24.48 26.03
CA THR A 540 11.32 -24.72 26.44
C THR A 540 12.30 -24.15 25.42
N GLN A 541 12.09 -24.43 24.13
CA GLN A 541 12.95 -23.97 23.05
C GLN A 541 12.93 -22.43 22.89
N SER A 542 11.76 -21.80 23.03
CA SER A 542 11.64 -20.34 23.04
C SER A 542 12.34 -19.73 24.25
N ALA A 543 12.20 -20.35 25.44
CA ALA A 543 12.88 -19.89 26.65
C ALA A 543 14.40 -20.03 26.54
N GLU A 544 14.91 -21.10 25.94
CA GLU A 544 16.34 -21.30 25.67
C GLU A 544 16.88 -20.22 24.72
N ALA A 545 16.14 -19.86 23.67
CA ALA A 545 16.49 -18.77 22.77
C ALA A 545 16.57 -17.42 23.49
N LEU A 546 15.56 -17.08 24.30
CA LEU A 546 15.54 -15.82 25.07
C LEU A 546 16.66 -15.78 26.12
N ALA A 547 16.91 -16.90 26.80
CA ALA A 547 18.00 -17.01 27.76
C ALA A 547 19.37 -16.81 27.09
N TYR A 548 19.56 -17.34 25.88
CA TYR A 548 20.79 -17.18 25.11
C TYR A 548 21.07 -15.69 24.83
N ILE A 549 20.11 -14.94 24.31
CA ILE A 549 20.29 -13.52 23.97
C ILE A 549 20.45 -12.60 25.20
N HIS A 550 19.95 -13.03 26.36
CA HIS A 550 20.10 -12.28 27.62
C HIS A 550 21.45 -12.50 28.30
N SER A 551 22.00 -13.72 28.23
CA SER A 551 23.09 -14.17 29.11
C SER A 551 24.37 -14.62 28.41
N SER A 552 24.27 -15.09 27.16
CA SER A 552 25.36 -15.81 26.47
C SER A 552 25.98 -15.00 25.34
N THR A 553 25.51 -13.77 25.13
CA THR A 553 26.05 -12.83 24.15
C THR A 553 27.02 -11.85 24.82
N SER A 554 27.98 -11.32 24.05
CA SER A 554 29.01 -10.38 24.57
C SER A 554 28.42 -9.08 25.14
N ARG A 555 27.24 -8.68 24.65
CA ARG A 555 26.37 -7.64 25.20
C ARG A 555 24.98 -8.24 25.39
N THR A 556 24.31 -7.96 26.50
CA THR A 556 22.92 -8.39 26.72
C THR A 556 22.03 -7.77 25.65
N ILE A 557 21.34 -8.62 24.88
CA ILE A 557 20.39 -8.21 23.84
C ILE A 557 18.99 -8.35 24.43
N LEU A 558 18.22 -7.27 24.42
CA LEU A 558 16.80 -7.27 24.79
C LEU A 558 15.98 -7.42 23.51
N HIS A 559 15.00 -8.33 23.48
CA HIS A 559 14.19 -8.57 22.30
C HIS A 559 13.14 -7.46 22.09
N GLY A 560 12.46 -7.03 23.14
CA GLY A 560 11.52 -5.91 23.13
C GLY A 560 10.09 -6.24 22.69
N ASP A 561 9.90 -7.18 21.77
CA ASP A 561 8.58 -7.54 21.20
C ASP A 561 8.34 -9.05 21.12
N VAL A 562 8.56 -9.75 22.22
CA VAL A 562 8.25 -11.20 22.33
C VAL A 562 6.74 -11.42 22.28
N LYS A 563 6.25 -12.14 21.25
CA LYS A 563 4.83 -12.50 21.07
C LYS A 563 4.68 -13.78 20.26
N SER A 564 3.50 -14.42 20.28
CA SER A 564 3.26 -15.66 19.52
C SER A 564 3.37 -15.49 18.00
N LEU A 565 3.17 -14.27 17.46
CA LEU A 565 3.43 -13.96 16.05
C LEU A 565 4.93 -13.95 15.69
N ASN A 566 5.81 -13.76 16.66
CA ASN A 566 7.27 -13.69 16.48
C ASN A 566 7.98 -14.99 16.87
N ILE A 567 7.23 -16.09 17.01
CA ILE A 567 7.75 -17.44 17.23
C ILE A 567 7.27 -18.29 16.07
N LEU A 568 8.17 -18.67 15.18
CA LEU A 568 7.88 -19.53 14.03
C LEU A 568 8.09 -21.02 14.40
N LEU A 569 7.44 -21.90 13.65
CA LEU A 569 7.56 -23.34 13.81
C LEU A 569 8.12 -23.97 12.52
N ASP A 570 9.20 -24.74 12.63
CA ASP A 570 9.70 -25.52 11.50
C ASP A 570 8.91 -26.83 11.29
N GLU A 571 9.31 -27.63 10.30
CA GLU A 571 8.63 -28.86 9.87
C GLU A 571 8.43 -29.85 11.03
N GLU A 572 9.37 -29.93 11.98
CA GLU A 572 9.27 -30.78 13.17
C GLU A 572 8.73 -30.04 14.41
N TYR A 573 8.05 -28.91 14.20
CA TYR A 573 7.48 -28.04 15.23
C TYR A 573 8.51 -27.59 16.27
N ASN A 574 9.76 -27.35 15.86
CA ASN A 574 10.72 -26.67 16.72
C ASN A 574 10.50 -25.16 16.65
N ALA A 575 10.54 -24.52 17.82
CA ALA A 575 10.35 -23.08 17.93
C ALA A 575 11.57 -22.30 17.44
N LYS A 576 11.33 -21.24 16.66
CA LYS A 576 12.32 -20.28 16.17
C LYS A 576 11.84 -18.87 16.48
N VAL A 577 12.54 -18.17 17.38
CA VAL A 577 12.25 -16.77 17.68
C VAL A 577 12.73 -15.88 16.53
N SER A 578 11.89 -14.94 16.09
CA SER A 578 12.11 -14.04 14.95
C SER A 578 11.82 -12.59 15.31
N ASP A 579 12.08 -11.68 14.36
CA ASP A 579 11.73 -10.26 14.40
C ASP A 579 12.46 -9.45 15.49
N PHE A 580 13.73 -9.13 15.21
CA PHE A 580 14.61 -8.39 16.11
C PHE A 580 14.63 -6.88 15.81
N GLY A 581 13.64 -6.36 15.06
CA GLY A 581 13.56 -4.94 14.68
C GLY A 581 13.47 -4.00 15.89
N ALA A 582 12.73 -4.38 16.93
CA ALA A 582 12.59 -3.64 18.18
C ALA A 582 13.66 -4.00 19.24
N SER A 583 14.67 -4.80 18.87
CA SER A 583 15.68 -5.28 19.82
C SER A 583 16.74 -4.23 20.13
N ALA A 584 17.23 -4.23 21.37
CA ALA A 584 18.19 -3.25 21.86
C ALA A 584 19.40 -3.89 22.53
N LEU A 585 20.58 -3.30 22.31
CA LEU A 585 21.82 -3.69 22.99
C LEU A 585 21.98 -2.90 24.28
N LYS A 586 22.11 -3.59 25.41
CA LYS A 586 22.41 -2.94 26.70
C LYS A 586 23.86 -2.46 26.71
N SER A 587 24.10 -1.14 26.78
CA SER A 587 25.43 -0.57 27.01
C SER A 587 25.92 -0.88 28.44
N MET A 588 27.24 -1.04 28.61
CA MET A 588 27.89 -1.30 29.91
C MET A 588 27.90 -0.06 30.83
N ASP A 589 27.71 1.14 30.29
CA ASP A 589 27.62 2.36 31.08
C ASP A 589 26.21 2.54 31.67
N LYS A 590 26.15 2.47 33.00
CA LYS A 590 24.95 2.79 33.78
C LYS A 590 24.59 4.27 33.57
N ASN A 591 23.58 4.53 32.75
CA ASN A 591 22.47 5.45 33.04
C ASN A 591 21.44 5.41 31.90
N ASP A 592 20.19 5.14 32.27
CA ASP A 592 18.92 5.48 31.60
C ASP A 592 18.82 5.33 30.08
N PHE A 593 18.51 4.10 29.63
CA PHE A 593 17.99 3.84 28.29
C PHE A 593 16.48 4.15 28.29
N ILE A 594 16.07 5.30 27.73
CA ILE A 594 14.67 5.61 27.43
C ILE A 594 14.44 5.25 25.96
N MET A 595 13.73 4.15 25.70
CA MET A 595 13.22 3.82 24.36
C MET A 595 11.73 4.17 24.32
N LEU A 596 11.30 4.79 23.22
CA LEU A 596 9.88 4.88 22.87
C LEU A 596 9.32 3.45 22.87
N ILE A 597 8.36 3.14 23.73
CA ILE A 597 7.90 1.77 23.94
C ILE A 597 7.09 1.32 22.71
N GLN A 598 7.78 0.73 21.74
CA GLN A 598 7.16 -0.12 20.73
C GLN A 598 6.77 -1.44 21.39
N GLY A 599 5.50 -1.83 21.31
CA GLY A 599 5.04 -3.09 21.88
C GLY A 599 3.61 -3.42 21.49
N THR A 600 3.28 -4.72 21.42
CA THR A 600 1.96 -5.20 21.02
C THR A 600 0.98 -5.19 22.20
N LEU A 601 -0.16 -4.49 22.06
CA LEU A 601 -1.20 -4.39 23.10
C LEU A 601 -1.60 -5.78 23.64
N GLY A 602 -1.51 -5.96 24.96
CA GLY A 602 -1.76 -7.21 25.65
C GLY A 602 -0.51 -7.98 26.09
N TYR A 603 0.62 -7.78 25.41
CA TYR A 603 1.93 -8.34 25.80
C TYR A 603 2.77 -7.40 26.64
N ILE A 604 2.55 -6.09 26.50
CA ILE A 604 3.38 -5.04 27.12
C ILE A 604 3.44 -5.21 28.65
N ASP A 605 4.65 -5.24 29.18
CA ASP A 605 4.94 -5.15 30.62
C ASP A 605 4.43 -3.82 31.19
N PRO A 606 3.49 -3.84 32.17
CA PRO A 606 2.98 -2.62 32.79
C PRO A 606 4.07 -1.79 33.48
N GLU A 607 5.12 -2.42 34.01
CA GLU A 607 6.21 -1.73 34.69
C GLU A 607 7.08 -0.97 33.68
N SER A 608 7.41 -1.60 32.54
CA SER A 608 8.11 -0.90 31.45
C SER A 608 7.24 0.20 30.84
N PHE A 609 5.92 -0.03 30.71
CA PHE A 609 4.97 0.96 30.19
C PHE A 609 4.98 2.25 31.02
N VAL A 610 4.95 2.13 32.35
CA VAL A 610 4.94 3.27 33.27
C VAL A 610 6.32 3.91 33.42
N SER A 611 7.38 3.11 33.44
CA SER A 611 8.75 3.59 33.71
C SER A 611 9.51 4.08 32.47
N HIS A 612 8.99 3.81 31.27
CA HIS A 612 9.67 4.06 29.99
C HIS A 612 11.06 3.39 29.87
N ARG A 613 11.26 2.28 30.57
CA ARG A 613 12.53 1.53 30.61
C ARG A 613 12.31 0.09 30.18
N LEU A 614 13.00 -0.33 29.11
CA LEU A 614 13.03 -1.73 28.69
C LEU A 614 14.09 -2.50 29.48
N SER A 615 13.74 -3.70 29.95
CA SER A 615 14.66 -4.57 30.70
C SER A 615 14.54 -6.02 30.27
N ASP A 616 15.50 -6.86 30.71
CA ASP A 616 15.41 -8.32 30.57
C ASP A 616 14.16 -8.88 31.26
N LYS A 617 13.60 -8.18 32.24
CA LYS A 617 12.35 -8.57 32.92
C LYS A 617 11.10 -8.28 32.08
N SER A 618 11.16 -7.31 31.18
CA SER A 618 10.06 -6.98 30.27
C SER A 618 9.89 -8.11 29.25
N ASP A 619 10.98 -8.61 28.66
CA ASP A 619 10.95 -9.81 27.80
C ASP A 619 10.40 -11.04 28.52
N VAL A 620 10.75 -11.21 29.81
CA VAL A 620 10.22 -12.30 30.65
C VAL A 620 8.72 -12.17 30.89
N TYR A 621 8.21 -10.95 31.06
CA TYR A 621 6.77 -10.71 31.18
C TYR A 621 6.05 -11.05 29.87
N ASN A 622 6.56 -10.52 28.74
CA ASN A 622 6.00 -10.76 27.41
C ASN A 622 5.97 -12.27 27.08
N PHE A 623 7.05 -12.99 27.39
CA PHE A 623 7.11 -14.45 27.28
C PHE A 623 6.12 -15.14 28.24
N GLY A 624 5.92 -14.60 29.44
CA GLY A 624 4.89 -15.05 30.37
C GLY A 624 3.49 -15.04 29.75
N VAL A 625 3.15 -14.02 28.95
CA VAL A 625 1.89 -13.95 28.21
C VAL A 625 1.80 -15.05 27.14
N VAL A 626 2.90 -15.33 26.42
CA VAL A 626 2.97 -16.45 25.46
C VAL A 626 2.73 -17.81 26.17
N LEU A 627 3.24 -18.00 27.38
CA LEU A 627 2.95 -19.20 28.17
C LEU A 627 1.46 -19.32 28.52
N LEU A 628 0.79 -18.20 28.82
CA LEU A 628 -0.65 -18.19 29.05
C LEU A 628 -1.42 -18.57 27.78
N GLU A 629 -1.01 -18.08 26.61
CA GLU A 629 -1.61 -18.50 25.34
C GLU A 629 -1.44 -20.01 25.10
N LEU A 630 -0.24 -20.56 25.33
CA LEU A 630 0.01 -22.00 25.21
C LEU A 630 -0.88 -22.83 26.16
N MET A 631 -1.11 -22.34 27.39
CA MET A 631 -1.90 -23.06 28.38
C MET A 631 -3.41 -22.97 28.17
N THR A 632 -3.89 -21.83 27.67
CA THR A 632 -5.32 -21.54 27.57
C THR A 632 -5.87 -21.70 26.16
N ARG A 633 -4.97 -21.65 25.15
CA ARG A 633 -5.31 -21.57 23.72
C ARG A 633 -6.31 -20.43 23.42
N LYS A 634 -6.28 -19.37 24.23
CA LYS A 634 -7.08 -18.14 24.07
C LYS A 634 -6.19 -17.03 23.54
N LYS A 635 -6.74 -16.18 22.67
CA LYS A 635 -6.07 -14.96 22.21
C LYS A 635 -5.81 -14.02 23.38
N VAL A 636 -4.71 -13.28 23.35
CA VAL A 636 -4.32 -12.35 24.44
C VAL A 636 -5.37 -11.28 24.72
N VAL A 637 -6.08 -10.84 23.68
CA VAL A 637 -7.31 -10.05 23.80
C VAL A 637 -8.43 -10.88 23.20
N TYR A 638 -9.42 -11.24 24.01
CA TYR A 638 -10.56 -12.03 23.57
C TYR A 638 -11.87 -11.39 24.06
N ILE A 639 -12.95 -11.71 23.36
CA ILE A 639 -14.31 -11.34 23.76
C ILE A 639 -14.83 -12.47 24.64
N ASP A 640 -15.21 -12.13 25.87
CA ASP A 640 -15.76 -13.11 26.79
C ASP A 640 -17.24 -13.43 26.49
N THR A 641 -17.82 -14.35 27.27
CA THR A 641 -19.22 -14.75 27.13
C THR A 641 -20.22 -13.63 27.40
N SER A 642 -19.78 -12.54 28.03
CA SER A 642 -20.55 -11.30 28.26
C SER A 642 -20.34 -10.24 27.17
N ASN A 643 -19.66 -10.58 26.09
CA ASN A 643 -19.35 -9.69 24.97
C ASN A 643 -18.43 -8.51 25.33
N GLU A 644 -17.63 -8.65 26.40
CA GLU A 644 -16.64 -7.66 26.82
C GLU A 644 -15.23 -8.05 26.34
N LYS A 645 -14.45 -7.07 25.90
CA LYS A 645 -13.03 -7.28 25.57
C LYS A 645 -12.23 -7.44 26.86
N ARG A 646 -11.58 -8.59 27.05
CA ARG A 646 -10.73 -8.87 28.21
C ARG A 646 -9.30 -9.20 27.80
N ALA A 647 -8.36 -8.83 28.67
CA ALA A 647 -6.95 -9.17 28.54
C ALA A 647 -6.65 -10.47 29.29
N LEU A 648 -6.05 -11.45 28.61
CA LEU A 648 -5.73 -12.77 29.15
C LEU A 648 -4.83 -12.69 30.39
N SER A 649 -3.83 -11.80 30.36
CA SER A 649 -2.93 -11.55 31.48
C SER A 649 -3.65 -11.09 32.75
N HIS A 650 -4.68 -10.26 32.61
CA HIS A 650 -5.52 -9.80 33.72
C HIS A 650 -6.49 -10.91 34.19
N THR A 651 -7.23 -11.51 33.27
CA THR A 651 -8.25 -12.53 33.60
C THR A 651 -7.63 -13.76 34.27
N PHE A 652 -6.47 -14.22 33.79
CA PHE A 652 -5.78 -15.37 34.38
C PHE A 652 -5.39 -15.10 35.85
N ILE A 653 -4.88 -13.91 36.16
CA ILE A 653 -4.53 -13.51 37.54
C ILE A 653 -5.79 -13.44 38.42
N GLN A 654 -6.88 -12.88 37.89
CA GLN A 654 -8.16 -12.79 38.60
C GLN A 654 -8.72 -14.18 38.94
N MET A 655 -8.82 -15.07 37.96
CA MET A 655 -9.30 -16.45 38.15
C MET A 655 -8.38 -17.27 39.05
N PHE A 656 -7.06 -17.04 38.97
CA PHE A 656 -6.11 -17.62 39.92
C PHE A 656 -6.39 -17.20 41.37
N HIS A 657 -6.75 -15.93 41.60
CA HIS A 657 -7.11 -15.45 42.93
C HIS A 657 -8.46 -15.98 43.44
N GLN A 658 -9.40 -16.24 42.54
CA GLN A 658 -10.71 -16.82 42.82
C GLN A 658 -10.70 -18.35 42.94
N ASN A 659 -9.57 -19.00 42.63
CA ASN A 659 -9.40 -20.45 42.62
C ASN A 659 -10.22 -21.17 41.53
N GLU A 660 -10.47 -20.46 40.42
CA GLU A 660 -11.25 -20.86 39.24
C GLU A 660 -10.34 -21.08 38.02
N LEU A 661 -9.09 -21.50 38.25
CA LEU A 661 -8.11 -21.67 37.17
C LEU A 661 -8.53 -22.75 36.16
N TRP A 662 -9.34 -23.71 36.57
CA TRP A 662 -9.84 -24.78 35.71
C TRP A 662 -10.60 -24.25 34.49
N ASP A 663 -11.35 -23.17 34.67
CA ASP A 663 -12.27 -22.66 33.64
C ASP A 663 -11.55 -21.88 32.53
N ILE A 664 -10.27 -21.54 32.73
CA ILE A 664 -9.46 -20.82 31.74
C ILE A 664 -8.48 -21.71 30.98
N LEU A 665 -8.13 -22.88 31.53
CA LEU A 665 -7.20 -23.81 30.88
C LEU A 665 -7.84 -24.49 29.68
N ASP A 666 -7.01 -24.83 28.71
CA ASP A 666 -7.44 -25.63 27.57
C ASP A 666 -7.87 -27.03 28.07
N SER A 667 -9.06 -27.47 27.65
CA SER A 667 -9.65 -28.76 28.06
C SER A 667 -8.77 -29.95 27.68
N GLU A 668 -7.92 -29.82 26.66
CA GLU A 668 -6.97 -30.86 26.23
C GLU A 668 -5.80 -31.08 27.21
N ILE A 669 -5.48 -30.07 28.05
CA ILE A 669 -4.39 -30.15 29.03
C ILE A 669 -4.89 -30.08 30.49
N ALA A 670 -6.20 -30.03 30.71
CA ALA A 670 -6.81 -29.96 32.03
C ALA A 670 -6.86 -31.36 32.72
N HIS A 671 -5.69 -31.89 33.12
CA HIS A 671 -5.58 -33.15 33.89
C HIS A 671 -4.99 -32.92 35.30
N ASP A 672 -5.36 -33.76 36.27
CA ASP A 672 -5.03 -33.61 37.70
C ASP A 672 -3.52 -33.51 38.02
N GLU A 673 -2.65 -34.17 37.26
CA GLU A 673 -1.19 -34.14 37.48
C GLU A 673 -0.57 -32.76 37.13
N ILE A 674 -1.18 -32.03 36.20
CA ILE A 674 -0.70 -30.74 35.68
C ILE A 674 -1.03 -29.62 36.67
N MET A 675 -2.11 -29.75 37.45
CA MET A 675 -2.48 -28.79 38.49
C MET A 675 -1.45 -28.63 39.60
N ILE A 676 -0.72 -29.70 39.93
CA ILE A 676 0.36 -29.65 40.92
C ILE A 676 1.51 -28.77 40.41
N VAL A 677 1.74 -28.76 39.10
CA VAL A 677 2.78 -27.94 38.45
C VAL A 677 2.29 -26.49 38.32
N LEU A 678 1.05 -26.26 37.89
CA LEU A 678 0.46 -24.93 37.72
C LEU A 678 0.26 -24.19 39.05
N GLN A 679 -0.21 -24.86 40.11
CA GLN A 679 -0.28 -24.27 41.45
C GLN A 679 1.10 -23.92 42.02
N LYS A 680 2.16 -24.67 41.66
CA LYS A 680 3.54 -24.37 42.07
C LYS A 680 4.11 -23.15 41.33
N LEU A 681 3.89 -23.05 40.01
CA LEU A 681 4.28 -21.90 39.20
C LEU A 681 3.61 -20.62 39.72
N ALA A 682 2.31 -20.69 40.01
CA ALA A 682 1.56 -19.55 40.52
C ALA A 682 1.84 -19.23 42.02
N CYS A 683 2.18 -20.22 42.88
CA CYS A 683 2.67 -19.98 44.27
C CYS A 683 4.03 -19.23 44.24
N GLN A 684 4.87 -19.40 43.20
CA GLN A 684 6.16 -18.70 43.06
C GLN A 684 6.05 -17.24 42.58
N VAL A 685 5.10 -16.91 41.69
CA VAL A 685 4.84 -15.52 41.25
C VAL A 685 4.44 -14.65 42.46
N ARG A 686 3.74 -15.23 43.45
CA ARG A 686 3.28 -14.54 44.66
C ARG A 686 4.39 -14.15 45.65
N LEU A 687 5.54 -14.83 45.64
CA LEU A 687 6.64 -14.57 46.60
C LEU A 687 7.46 -13.29 46.29
N ARG A 688 7.21 -12.61 45.16
CA ARG A 688 7.88 -11.34 44.81
C ARG A 688 7.23 -10.07 45.36
N ARG A 689 5.99 -10.12 45.87
CA ARG A 689 5.43 -9.00 46.65
C ARG A 689 6.04 -9.03 48.06
N ARG A 690 7.25 -8.50 48.22
CA ARG A 690 7.82 -8.15 49.53
C ARG A 690 7.02 -6.97 50.10
N GLY A 691 5.90 -7.28 50.73
CA GLY A 691 5.08 -6.35 51.51
C GLY A 691 4.39 -7.12 52.63
N LYS A 692 4.90 -6.93 53.86
CA LYS A 692 4.45 -7.44 55.18
C LYS A 692 3.16 -8.29 55.15
N ALA A 693 3.29 -9.61 55.23
CA ALA A 693 2.15 -10.50 55.43
C ALA A 693 1.88 -10.71 56.94
N GLY A 694 0.71 -10.30 57.42
CA GLY A 694 0.19 -10.67 58.74
C GLY A 694 -0.20 -12.16 58.85
N ARG A 695 -0.63 -12.58 60.06
CA ARG A 695 -0.90 -13.96 60.52
C ARG A 695 -1.60 -14.91 59.52
N LYS A 696 -2.42 -14.44 58.58
CA LYS A 696 -3.05 -15.27 57.52
C LYS A 696 -2.07 -15.79 56.44
N GLY A 697 -0.89 -15.16 56.29
CA GLY A 697 0.16 -15.58 55.35
C GLY A 697 0.94 -16.82 55.81
N GLU A 698 1.02 -17.04 57.12
CA GLU A 698 1.87 -18.08 57.72
C GLU A 698 1.24 -19.48 57.65
N GLN A 699 -0.09 -19.55 57.73
CA GLN A 699 -0.85 -20.80 57.55
C GLN A 699 -0.85 -21.26 56.07
N LYS A 700 -0.83 -20.32 55.12
CA LYS A 700 -0.65 -20.61 53.68
C LYS A 700 0.79 -21.04 53.34
N ARG A 701 1.80 -20.45 54.01
CA ARG A 701 3.22 -20.85 53.90
C ARG A 701 3.44 -22.29 54.38
N ARG A 702 2.77 -22.74 55.45
CA ARG A 702 2.82 -24.14 55.92
C ARG A 702 2.22 -25.14 54.92
N ARG A 703 1.21 -24.75 54.12
CA ARG A 703 0.65 -25.58 53.02
C ARG A 703 1.62 -25.73 51.84
N CYS A 704 2.25 -24.65 51.33
CA CYS A 704 3.24 -24.75 50.23
C CYS A 704 4.52 -25.54 50.70
N VAL A 705 4.87 -25.56 52.01
CA VAL A 705 5.98 -26.39 52.55
C VAL A 705 5.62 -27.89 52.66
N ARG A 706 4.37 -28.23 53.02
CA ARG A 706 3.91 -29.63 53.13
C ARG A 706 3.86 -30.34 51.77
N ALA A 707 3.52 -29.60 50.70
CA ALA A 707 3.56 -30.08 49.31
C ALA A 707 4.98 -30.36 48.80
N ARG A 708 6.00 -29.68 49.36
CA ARG A 708 7.42 -29.88 49.02
C ARG A 708 7.96 -31.24 49.48
N ARG A 709 7.45 -31.77 50.61
CA ARG A 709 7.84 -33.09 51.16
C ARG A 709 7.26 -34.27 50.38
N MET A 710 6.12 -34.12 49.72
CA MET A 710 5.52 -35.21 48.91
C MET A 710 6.28 -35.45 47.60
N TYR A 711 6.90 -34.41 47.03
CA TYR A 711 7.56 -34.49 45.73
C TYR A 711 8.94 -35.17 45.75
N GLY A 712 9.61 -35.20 46.91
CA GLY A 712 10.88 -35.92 47.07
C GLY A 712 10.77 -37.43 46.85
N LYS A 713 9.55 -37.98 46.82
CA LYS A 713 9.29 -39.41 46.56
C LYS A 713 8.95 -39.74 45.10
N VAL A 714 8.69 -38.74 44.25
CA VAL A 714 8.22 -38.95 42.87
C VAL A 714 9.27 -38.52 41.82
N ALA A 715 10.27 -37.72 42.21
CA ALA A 715 11.29 -37.12 41.33
C ALA A 715 12.37 -38.09 40.79
N GLY A 716 12.09 -39.40 40.73
CA GLY A 716 13.03 -40.42 40.25
C GLY A 716 13.03 -40.66 38.74
N ARG A 717 12.14 -40.04 37.94
CA ARG A 717 12.07 -40.29 36.50
C ARG A 717 11.73 -39.02 35.71
N GLY A 718 12.59 -38.63 34.77
CA GLY A 718 12.25 -37.78 33.63
C GLY A 718 12.97 -36.44 33.51
N ASN A 719 13.34 -36.09 32.26
CA ASN A 719 14.05 -34.89 31.78
C ASN A 719 13.52 -33.51 32.24
N TRP A 720 12.37 -33.47 32.92
CA TRP A 720 11.70 -32.28 33.47
C TRP A 720 12.53 -31.50 34.49
N VAL A 721 13.43 -32.18 35.20
CA VAL A 721 14.32 -31.56 36.19
C VAL A 721 15.34 -30.63 35.52
N ARG A 722 15.73 -30.86 34.26
CA ARG A 722 16.72 -30.01 33.56
C ARG A 722 16.16 -28.63 33.19
N GLY A 723 14.94 -28.57 32.64
CA GLY A 723 14.25 -27.29 32.36
C GLY A 723 13.92 -26.51 33.65
N TRP A 724 13.58 -27.21 34.73
CA TRP A 724 13.32 -26.60 36.04
C TRP A 724 14.60 -26.09 36.75
N MET A 725 15.70 -26.85 36.70
CA MET A 725 17.02 -26.40 37.17
C MET A 725 17.57 -25.23 36.36
N PHE A 726 17.16 -25.06 35.10
CA PHE A 726 17.55 -23.94 34.24
C PHE A 726 16.83 -22.64 34.62
N MET A 727 15.53 -22.71 34.93
CA MET A 727 14.76 -21.59 35.52
C MET A 727 15.31 -21.13 36.88
N GLU A 728 15.92 -22.02 37.67
CA GLU A 728 16.66 -21.64 38.89
C GLU A 728 18.04 -21.01 38.59
N ARG A 729 18.72 -21.42 37.51
CA ARG A 729 20.05 -20.88 37.13
C ARG A 729 20.00 -19.45 36.61
N LEU A 730 18.96 -19.07 35.86
CA LEU A 730 18.68 -17.68 35.48
C LEU A 730 18.36 -16.76 36.69
N ARG A 731 18.23 -17.33 37.89
CA ARG A 731 17.87 -16.65 39.14
C ARG A 731 19.07 -16.30 40.03
N GLN A 732 20.27 -16.85 39.79
CA GLN A 732 21.44 -16.69 40.67
C GLN A 732 22.72 -16.32 39.89
N VAL A 733 22.94 -15.02 39.68
CA VAL A 733 24.29 -14.46 39.44
C VAL A 733 24.52 -13.39 40.50
N PRO A 734 25.45 -13.55 41.46
CA PRO A 734 25.79 -12.48 42.38
C PRO A 734 26.62 -11.41 41.65
N PRO A 735 26.53 -10.12 42.02
CA PRO A 735 27.43 -9.10 41.50
C PRO A 735 28.88 -9.41 41.92
N PRO A 736 29.90 -8.99 41.13
CA PRO A 736 31.28 -9.11 41.58
C PRO A 736 31.49 -8.30 42.87
N PRO A 737 32.39 -8.73 43.77
CA PRO A 737 32.64 -8.01 45.02
C PRO A 737 33.14 -6.60 44.71
N ALA A 738 32.48 -5.60 45.30
CA ALA A 738 32.91 -4.21 45.24
C ALA A 738 34.33 -4.09 45.80
N CYS A 739 35.26 -3.58 45.00
CA CYS A 739 36.56 -3.12 45.49
C CYS A 739 36.32 -2.08 46.59
N ARG A 740 36.73 -2.41 47.82
CA ARG A 740 36.85 -1.44 48.92
C ARG A 740 37.86 -0.38 48.49
N SER A 741 37.40 0.85 48.38
CA SER A 741 38.25 2.03 48.40
C SER A 741 38.98 2.09 49.74
N LEU A 742 40.29 1.85 49.70
CA LEU A 742 41.22 2.30 50.74
C LEU A 742 41.45 3.80 50.53
N LEU A 743 41.03 4.61 51.50
CA LEU A 743 41.51 5.98 51.68
C LEU A 743 43.03 5.97 51.91
N PRO A 744 43.72 7.06 51.53
CA PRO A 744 44.31 7.94 52.54
C PRO A 744 43.91 9.40 52.28
N ALA A 745 43.35 10.08 53.28
CA ALA A 745 44.05 10.97 54.23
C ALA A 745 44.40 12.33 53.60
N ASP A 746 43.64 13.35 54.02
CA ASP A 746 43.96 14.77 53.91
C ASP A 746 45.34 15.05 54.51
N ASP A 747 46.18 15.77 53.79
CA ASP A 747 47.07 16.74 54.42
C ASP A 747 47.27 17.98 53.54
N SER A 748 47.43 19.08 54.23
CA SER A 748 47.29 20.46 53.82
C SER A 748 48.62 21.10 53.39
N SER A 749 48.52 22.24 52.69
CA SER A 749 49.52 23.32 52.48
C SER A 749 50.35 23.40 51.16
N ARG A 750 49.97 24.40 50.33
CA ARG A 750 50.70 25.43 49.49
C ARG A 750 52.25 25.34 49.27
N PRO A 751 52.87 26.14 48.34
CA PRO A 751 52.37 26.99 47.22
C PRO A 751 53.23 27.00 45.90
N SER A 752 52.67 27.63 44.85
CA SER A 752 53.30 28.46 43.78
C SER A 752 54.51 27.97 42.97
N SER A 753 54.39 27.96 41.63
CA SER A 753 54.90 29.06 40.77
C SER A 753 54.91 28.75 39.25
N ARG A 754 54.39 29.73 38.50
CA ARG A 754 54.93 30.33 37.24
C ARG A 754 54.87 29.60 35.88
N ARG A 755 54.13 30.31 34.99
CA ARG A 755 54.44 30.77 33.61
C ARG A 755 53.98 29.94 32.41
N CYS A 756 52.89 30.42 31.80
CA CYS A 756 52.60 30.47 30.35
C CYS A 756 53.56 31.47 29.63
N PRO A 757 53.41 31.89 28.34
CA PRO A 757 52.46 31.58 27.23
C PRO A 757 53.18 31.57 25.81
N PRO A 758 52.66 32.10 24.67
CA PRO A 758 51.52 31.70 23.82
C PRO A 758 51.79 31.63 22.28
N ALA A 759 50.75 31.18 21.54
CA ALA A 759 50.18 31.62 20.24
C ALA A 759 51.03 32.08 19.04
N GLY A 760 50.67 31.59 17.84
CA GLY A 760 50.91 32.25 16.55
C GLY A 760 50.52 31.42 15.31
N ARG A 761 49.41 31.79 14.65
CA ARG A 761 49.09 31.54 13.21
C ARG A 761 49.88 32.55 12.33
N PRO A 762 49.66 32.68 11.00
CA PRO A 762 49.64 31.72 9.86
C PRO A 762 50.44 32.26 8.64
N VAL A 763 50.84 31.44 7.64
CA VAL A 763 51.13 31.91 6.26
C VAL A 763 50.89 30.81 5.20
N GLN A 764 50.34 31.22 4.05
CA GLN A 764 50.11 30.50 2.79
C GLN A 764 51.32 30.46 1.83
N SER A 765 51.44 29.39 1.02
CA SER A 765 51.75 29.36 -0.45
C SER A 765 52.18 27.92 -0.83
N ARG A 766 51.56 27.21 -1.80
CA ARG A 766 51.78 27.18 -3.28
C ARG A 766 53.29 27.08 -3.65
N ALA A 767 53.79 26.20 -4.53
CA ALA A 767 53.22 25.33 -5.55
C ALA A 767 54.26 24.27 -6.02
N ASP A 768 53.81 23.41 -6.97
CA ASP A 768 54.52 22.45 -7.84
C ASP A 768 55.02 21.15 -7.21
N GLY A 769 54.74 19.94 -7.73
CA GLY A 769 54.17 19.51 -9.00
C GLY A 769 55.01 18.34 -9.54
N THR A 770 54.45 17.13 -9.67
CA THR A 770 54.71 16.14 -10.74
C THR A 770 53.96 14.83 -10.52
N ALA A 771 53.68 14.16 -11.64
CA ALA A 771 52.72 13.08 -11.80
C ALA A 771 53.39 11.68 -11.81
N HIS A 772 52.70 10.68 -11.22
CA HIS A 772 52.69 9.22 -11.48
C HIS A 772 51.87 8.63 -10.31
N GLU A 773 50.89 7.72 -10.41
CA GLU A 773 50.50 6.73 -11.40
C GLU A 773 48.99 6.44 -11.24
N ARG A 774 48.30 6.30 -12.39
CA ARG A 774 47.02 5.60 -12.51
C ARG A 774 47.31 4.13 -12.78
N THR A 775 47.17 3.23 -11.82
CA THR A 775 46.85 1.81 -12.10
C THR A 775 46.34 1.14 -10.82
N VAL A 776 45.61 0.02 -10.95
CA VAL A 776 45.08 -0.86 -9.89
C VAL A 776 43.69 -0.51 -9.35
N PHE A 777 42.66 -0.66 -10.20
CA PHE A 777 41.40 -1.31 -9.82
C PHE A 777 40.72 -1.83 -11.10
N ARG A 778 41.37 -2.82 -11.71
CA ARG A 778 40.81 -3.62 -12.81
C ARG A 778 41.46 -4.99 -12.77
N ARG A 779 41.05 -5.81 -11.80
CA ARG A 779 41.24 -7.27 -11.76
C ARG A 779 40.47 -7.80 -10.55
N LEU A 780 39.37 -8.51 -10.83
CA LEU A 780 38.77 -9.64 -10.09
C LEU A 780 37.27 -9.71 -10.46
N HIS A 781 37.03 -10.02 -11.72
CA HIS A 781 35.82 -10.67 -12.21
C HIS A 781 36.30 -11.63 -13.29
N THR A 782 36.66 -12.85 -12.89
CA THR A 782 36.90 -14.03 -13.75
C THR A 782 37.43 -15.17 -12.87
N ALA A 783 36.51 -15.90 -12.22
CA ALA A 783 36.72 -17.26 -11.75
C ALA A 783 35.36 -17.82 -11.27
N HIS A 784 34.54 -18.29 -12.21
CA HIS A 784 33.57 -19.38 -12.00
C HIS A 784 32.95 -19.73 -13.36
N HIS A 785 33.69 -20.52 -14.11
CA HIS A 785 33.19 -21.44 -15.13
C HIS A 785 34.30 -22.46 -15.38
N GLU A 786 34.25 -23.54 -14.60
CA GLU A 786 34.59 -24.91 -14.98
C GLU A 786 33.72 -25.84 -14.13
#